data_AF-A0AAU9X5G3-F1
#
_entry.id   AF-A0AAU9X5G3-F1
#
_cell.length_a   1.000
_cell.length_b   1.000
_cell.length_c   1.000
_cell.angle_alpha   90.00
_cell.angle_beta   90.00
_cell.angle_gamma   90.00
#
_symmetry.space_group_name_H-M   'P 1'
#
loop_
_entity.id
_entity.type
_entity.pdbx_description
1 polymer ?
#
loop_
_entity_poly.entity_id
_entity_poly.type
_entity_poly.pdbx_seq_one_letter_code
_entity_poly.pdbx_strand_id
1 'polypeptide(L)'
;MGTTTSSSRVEETISTHYDYASVLEEQVNGEESFRLYRVTSCRFEAILYNPKHSPHCFSLYRVPEETEARKKFRDFCKRLAPFYQSSPKCYNSEVLQDLISCLEQHPDWSLAHVATHVGLSECLKHKEIADSVDSACKDKQRTPLHMASRSGKMDFVQTLMEHDPRLLVKDKSGNTPLHYAAERYPEILDSFLKKAKELGNQLAEVVNTTNSSNQSPLDIACRYSQGDSVQMLLEAGADPDKSHNGCHPIHIAIDAKSDSCVATLLEFHPEQVNVRDSKYGGTPLHWAKTKEAVELLLDSGADIEAHNHDGETPLHIMARRKRLDCTIVLLSRGAEVNSQSKDGSTPLHQAAMVQDVDIVRALIVFGANVNITNKRYETPRHVATVVRQHGWQEVVHALGFVGAAACDKSKSRCTLECNKPFQGEMTIGGTPVKAAERLPGYYDTIKLAAAAVASVLPQSRSYQDSVDAPRKGPHKESIFKSRHKKEAILSMDGGGIRGLILIQLLLALEEFTKQPIIQLFDWIAGTSTGGILALAITHGKSARYCQGLYFRMKDLVFEGQRPYDSEPLEKFLKQEFGESVKMTSVLHPRVLVTGVLADRRPASLHFFRNFDVPDEDWDAAQSISRFSQPPKPSDQLVWRAARGTGAAPSFFRAMGPFLDGGLIANNPTLDALTDIHKYNRLVRGDTACSFGLVVSLGTGVPPPMHVQSFDVFKPESIWDATNVLMGARALGELLVDQATATHGPVVERARAWCQMLGTPYYRFSSPMSSDVGLDETDDRILVKMLWETRVYVIQNYKEFVELGKLLTS
;
A
#
# COMPACT_ATOMS: atom_id res chain seq x y z
N MET A 1 10.46 36.61 5.13
CA MET A 1 10.24 37.93 4.50
C MET A 1 9.93 38.91 5.60
N GLY A 2 10.82 39.87 5.84
CA GLY A 2 10.56 41.03 6.67
C GLY A 2 10.82 42.25 5.79
N THR A 3 9.77 42.98 5.43
CA THR A 3 9.86 44.24 4.71
C THR A 3 10.52 45.27 5.63
N THR A 4 11.82 45.46 5.45
CA THR A 4 12.57 46.58 6.03
C THR A 4 12.95 47.48 4.87
N THR A 5 12.39 48.68 4.88
CA THR A 5 12.52 49.69 3.84
C THR A 5 13.97 50.16 3.76
N SER A 6 14.58 50.05 2.57
CA SER A 6 15.84 50.72 2.23
C SER A 6 15.75 52.21 2.62
N SER A 7 16.84 52.76 3.16
CA SER A 7 16.95 54.21 3.44
C SER A 7 17.04 55.04 2.16
N SER A 8 17.39 54.38 1.05
CA SER A 8 17.65 54.95 -0.26
C SER A 8 16.57 54.49 -1.25
N ARG A 9 15.83 55.44 -1.83
CA ARG A 9 14.89 55.19 -2.94
C ARG A 9 15.52 55.66 -4.24
N VAL A 10 15.64 54.76 -5.21
CA VAL A 10 16.08 55.04 -6.56
C VAL A 10 14.93 55.63 -7.35
N GLU A 11 15.14 56.80 -7.93
CA GLU A 11 14.16 57.49 -8.77
C GLU A 11 14.78 57.80 -10.13
N GLU A 12 14.05 57.51 -11.20
CA GLU A 12 14.44 57.90 -12.56
C GLU A 12 14.14 59.39 -12.76
N THR A 13 15.14 60.13 -13.23
CA THR A 13 15.11 61.59 -13.38
C THR A 13 15.79 62.02 -14.69
N ILE A 14 15.80 63.32 -14.96
CA ILE A 14 16.40 63.90 -16.18
C ILE A 14 17.53 64.83 -15.77
N SER A 15 18.67 64.76 -16.45
CA SER A 15 19.91 65.49 -16.13
C SER A 15 19.73 67.00 -15.95
N THR A 16 18.80 67.62 -16.69
CA THR A 16 18.48 69.05 -16.64
C THR A 16 17.91 69.51 -15.30
N HIS A 17 17.39 68.58 -14.47
CA HIS A 17 16.94 68.88 -13.10
C HIS A 17 18.08 69.23 -12.15
N TYR A 18 19.33 69.08 -12.58
CA TYR A 18 20.51 69.34 -11.75
C TYR A 18 21.39 70.48 -12.30
N ASP A 19 20.95 71.19 -13.34
CA ASP A 19 21.70 72.31 -13.95
C ASP A 19 21.91 73.49 -12.98
N TYR A 20 21.02 73.63 -11.97
CA TYR A 20 21.12 74.65 -10.92
C TYR A 20 21.86 74.17 -9.66
N ALA A 21 22.20 72.89 -9.57
CA ALA A 21 22.79 72.27 -8.37
C ALA A 21 24.32 72.29 -8.43
N SER A 22 24.97 72.48 -7.27
CA SER A 22 26.44 72.50 -7.19
C SER A 22 27.01 71.09 -7.05
N VAL A 23 27.96 70.71 -7.92
CA VAL A 23 28.67 69.42 -7.85
C VAL A 23 29.67 69.44 -6.70
N LEU A 24 29.59 68.46 -5.80
CA LEU A 24 30.48 68.33 -4.65
C LEU A 24 31.62 67.34 -4.88
N GLU A 25 31.32 66.20 -5.48
CA GLU A 25 32.26 65.15 -5.85
C GLU A 25 31.77 64.53 -7.17
N GLU A 26 32.70 64.23 -8.08
CA GLU A 26 32.43 63.59 -9.36
C GLU A 26 33.46 62.50 -9.59
N GLN A 27 33.00 61.34 -10.08
CA GLN A 27 33.86 60.29 -10.56
C GLN A 27 33.51 60.00 -12.03
N VAL A 28 34.52 60.16 -12.88
CA VAL A 28 34.42 59.89 -14.33
C VAL A 28 35.26 58.65 -14.62
N ASN A 29 34.59 57.56 -14.97
CA ASN A 29 35.23 56.32 -15.40
C ASN A 29 34.78 56.03 -16.85
N GLY A 30 35.46 56.60 -17.84
CA GLY A 30 35.07 56.44 -19.25
C GLY A 30 33.84 57.29 -19.62
N GLU A 31 32.82 56.69 -20.27
CA GLU A 31 31.56 57.35 -20.67
C GLU A 31 30.55 57.51 -19.52
N GLU A 32 30.85 56.94 -18.35
CA GLU A 32 29.95 56.88 -17.20
C GLU A 32 30.32 57.97 -16.19
N SER A 33 29.36 58.86 -15.88
CA SER A 33 29.51 59.86 -14.82
C SER A 33 28.63 59.51 -13.63
N PHE A 34 29.23 59.40 -12.44
CA PHE A 34 28.52 59.31 -11.17
C PHE A 34 28.87 60.58 -10.36
N ARG A 35 27.85 61.33 -9.92
CA ARG A 35 28.04 62.67 -9.34
C ARG A 35 27.25 62.85 -8.04
N LEU A 36 27.86 63.55 -7.08
CA LEU A 36 27.21 63.99 -5.86
C LEU A 36 26.88 65.48 -5.98
N TYR A 37 25.60 65.82 -5.90
CA TYR A 37 25.10 67.19 -5.95
C TYR A 37 24.69 67.70 -4.58
N ARG A 38 24.99 68.97 -4.30
CA ARG A 38 24.30 69.78 -3.29
C ARG A 38 23.16 70.53 -3.99
N VAL A 39 21.94 70.06 -3.74
CA VAL A 39 20.70 70.59 -4.34
C VAL A 39 20.17 71.77 -3.51
N THR A 40 20.25 71.68 -2.18
CA THR A 40 19.99 72.79 -1.24
C THR A 40 21.00 72.75 -0.08
N SER A 41 20.94 73.70 0.85
CA SER A 41 21.81 73.73 2.04
C SER A 41 21.70 72.49 2.93
N CYS A 42 20.60 71.73 2.83
CA CYS A 42 20.32 70.55 3.65
C CYS A 42 19.86 69.34 2.82
N ARG A 43 20.23 69.28 1.52
CA ARG A 43 19.83 68.18 0.62
C ARG A 43 20.97 67.84 -0.34
N PHE A 44 21.49 66.62 -0.20
CA PHE A 44 22.55 66.06 -1.03
C PHE A 44 22.05 64.83 -1.75
N GLU A 45 22.26 64.76 -3.07
CA GLU A 45 21.78 63.66 -3.92
C GLU A 45 22.91 63.07 -4.78
N ALA A 46 22.99 61.74 -4.86
CA ALA A 46 23.92 61.05 -5.74
C ALA A 46 23.22 60.57 -7.01
N ILE A 47 23.74 60.97 -8.18
CA ILE A 47 23.12 60.78 -9.48
C ILE A 47 24.03 59.93 -10.38
N LEU A 48 23.50 58.80 -10.86
CA LEU A 48 24.13 57.94 -11.85
C LEU A 48 23.58 58.26 -13.24
N TYR A 49 24.45 58.64 -14.17
CA TYR A 49 24.05 58.98 -15.53
C TYR A 49 24.08 57.75 -16.42
N ASN A 50 23.06 57.61 -17.28
CA ASN A 50 23.03 56.55 -18.28
C ASN A 50 23.79 57.00 -19.54
N PRO A 51 24.95 56.38 -19.88
CA PRO A 51 25.75 56.80 -21.04
C PRO A 51 25.03 56.57 -22.37
N LYS A 52 24.07 55.65 -22.44
CA LYS A 52 23.36 55.28 -23.67
C LYS A 52 22.06 56.04 -23.91
N HIS A 53 21.49 56.65 -22.87
CA HIS A 53 20.18 57.30 -22.91
C HIS A 53 20.18 58.66 -22.22
N SER A 54 21.10 59.55 -22.59
CA SER A 54 21.00 60.96 -22.20
C SER A 54 19.70 61.55 -22.78
N PRO A 55 18.86 62.27 -21.98
CA PRO A 55 19.16 62.89 -20.69
C PRO A 55 18.70 62.10 -19.44
N HIS A 56 18.38 60.81 -19.55
CA HIS A 56 17.91 60.00 -18.42
C HIS A 56 19.05 59.66 -17.43
N CYS A 57 18.79 59.90 -16.14
CA CYS A 57 19.69 59.58 -15.03
C CYS A 57 18.92 59.01 -13.83
N PHE A 58 19.62 58.42 -12.88
CA PHE A 58 19.04 57.79 -11.70
C PHE A 58 19.50 58.50 -10.43
N SER A 59 18.56 59.03 -9.65
CA SER A 59 18.81 59.52 -8.30
C SER A 59 18.87 58.33 -7.34
N LEU A 60 20.05 58.02 -6.81
CA LEU A 60 20.29 56.78 -6.05
C LEU A 60 19.91 56.90 -4.58
N TYR A 61 20.19 58.05 -3.94
CA TYR A 61 19.85 58.31 -2.55
C TYR A 61 19.80 59.81 -2.26
N ARG A 62 19.14 60.16 -1.14
CA ARG A 62 18.99 61.53 -0.63
C ARG A 62 19.37 61.56 0.85
N VAL A 63 20.35 62.39 1.21
CA VAL A 63 20.86 62.49 2.59
C VAL A 63 20.90 63.98 3.02
N PRO A 64 20.54 64.32 4.27
CA PRO A 64 20.50 65.72 4.74
C PRO A 64 21.88 66.27 5.17
N GLU A 65 22.84 65.41 5.49
CA GLU A 65 24.18 65.79 5.97
C GLU A 65 25.28 65.56 4.92
N GLU A 66 26.15 66.57 4.69
CA GLU A 66 27.19 66.50 3.65
C GLU A 66 28.27 65.44 3.95
N THR A 67 28.67 65.30 5.21
CA THR A 67 29.73 64.39 5.64
C THR A 67 29.33 62.93 5.38
N GLU A 68 28.09 62.59 5.74
CA GLU A 68 27.46 61.30 5.48
C GLU A 68 27.27 61.06 3.97
N ALA A 69 26.78 62.06 3.23
CA ALA A 69 26.56 61.97 1.79
C ALA A 69 27.86 61.69 1.02
N ARG A 70 28.96 62.37 1.37
CA ARG A 70 30.30 62.14 0.77
C ARG A 70 30.88 60.77 1.14
N LYS A 71 30.69 60.31 2.37
CA LYS A 71 31.15 58.96 2.79
C LYS A 71 30.39 57.86 2.05
N LYS A 72 29.06 57.97 1.98
CA LYS A 72 28.17 57.05 1.25
C LYS A 72 28.46 57.07 -0.25
N PHE A 73 28.78 58.24 -0.80
CA PHE A 73 29.14 58.41 -2.22
C PHE A 73 30.41 57.63 -2.56
N ARG A 74 31.49 57.83 -1.81
CA ARG A 74 32.76 57.12 -2.04
C ARG A 74 32.63 55.60 -1.89
N ASP A 75 31.85 55.12 -0.92
CA ASP A 75 31.62 53.68 -0.73
C ASP A 75 30.83 53.08 -1.91
N PHE A 76 29.75 53.73 -2.32
CA PHE A 76 28.95 53.30 -3.46
C PHE A 76 29.69 53.40 -4.79
N CYS A 77 30.45 54.47 -5.02
CA CYS A 77 31.32 54.59 -6.18
C CYS A 77 32.19 53.34 -6.37
N LYS A 78 32.83 52.90 -5.29
CA LYS A 78 33.74 51.75 -5.31
C LYS A 78 32.99 50.43 -5.50
N ARG A 79 31.82 50.26 -4.87
CA ARG A 79 31.09 48.98 -4.84
C ARG A 79 30.10 48.81 -6.00
N LEU A 80 29.52 49.89 -6.53
CA LEU A 80 28.56 49.85 -7.65
C LEU A 80 29.24 49.86 -9.03
N ALA A 81 30.41 50.50 -9.16
CA ALA A 81 31.10 50.62 -10.46
C ALA A 81 31.28 49.29 -11.21
N PRO A 82 31.72 48.21 -10.55
CA PRO A 82 31.87 46.92 -11.21
C PRO A 82 30.56 46.34 -11.78
N PHE A 83 29.39 46.76 -11.29
CA PHE A 83 28.10 46.26 -11.77
C PHE A 83 27.62 46.98 -13.04
N TYR A 84 27.58 48.31 -13.04
CA TYR A 84 27.06 49.06 -14.20
C TYR A 84 28.03 49.07 -15.38
N GLN A 85 29.33 48.95 -15.13
CA GLN A 85 30.36 48.76 -16.18
C GLN A 85 30.21 47.43 -16.93
N SER A 86 29.63 46.43 -16.26
CA SER A 86 29.66 45.04 -16.73
C SER A 86 28.34 44.56 -17.32
N SER A 87 27.21 45.15 -16.91
CA SER A 87 25.91 44.80 -17.46
C SER A 87 25.06 46.04 -17.73
N PRO A 88 24.52 46.19 -18.96
CA PRO A 88 23.59 47.27 -19.27
C PRO A 88 22.25 47.14 -18.52
N LYS A 89 21.94 45.95 -17.96
CA LYS A 89 20.74 45.72 -17.12
C LYS A 89 20.76 46.52 -15.83
N CYS A 90 21.94 46.96 -15.38
CA CYS A 90 22.10 47.84 -14.24
C CYS A 90 21.58 49.26 -14.48
N TYR A 91 21.28 49.67 -15.73
CA TYR A 91 20.61 50.95 -16.00
C TYR A 91 19.08 50.81 -15.98
N ASN A 92 18.58 50.21 -14.90
CA ASN A 92 17.16 50.05 -14.62
C ASN A 92 16.91 50.41 -13.16
N SER A 93 15.87 51.20 -12.88
CA SER A 93 15.58 51.74 -11.55
C SER A 93 15.27 50.65 -10.52
N GLU A 94 14.59 49.56 -10.92
CA GLU A 94 14.28 48.42 -10.04
C GLU A 94 15.55 47.61 -9.71
N VAL A 95 16.38 47.31 -10.72
CA VAL A 95 17.65 46.57 -10.52
C VAL A 95 18.63 47.37 -9.67
N LEU A 96 18.73 48.68 -9.88
CA LEU A 96 19.56 49.57 -9.05
C LEU A 96 19.04 49.66 -7.62
N GLN A 97 17.71 49.73 -7.45
CA GLN A 97 17.10 49.70 -6.13
C GLN A 97 17.46 48.41 -5.39
N ASP A 98 17.37 47.26 -6.06
CA ASP A 98 17.72 45.97 -5.46
C ASP A 98 19.21 45.87 -5.13
N LEU A 99 20.09 46.33 -6.02
CA LEU A 99 21.54 46.39 -5.78
C LEU A 99 21.87 47.26 -4.56
N ILE A 100 21.35 48.47 -4.51
CA ILE A 100 21.60 49.42 -3.42
C ILE A 100 21.03 48.86 -2.11
N SER A 101 19.80 48.35 -2.13
CA SER A 101 19.18 47.74 -0.95
C SER A 101 20.00 46.55 -0.44
N CYS A 102 20.53 45.71 -1.34
CA CYS A 102 21.38 44.58 -0.99
C CYS A 102 22.72 45.03 -0.37
N LEU A 103 23.38 46.04 -0.96
CA LEU A 103 24.63 46.59 -0.44
C LEU A 103 24.47 47.25 0.93
N GLU A 104 23.32 47.89 1.20
CA GLU A 104 22.97 48.48 2.50
C GLU A 104 22.64 47.41 3.55
N GLN A 105 21.85 46.40 3.19
CA GLN A 105 21.43 45.34 4.11
C GLN A 105 22.57 44.36 4.46
N HIS A 106 23.52 44.19 3.55
CA HIS A 106 24.61 43.23 3.69
C HIS A 106 25.97 43.89 3.41
N PRO A 107 26.46 44.74 4.32
CA PRO A 107 27.73 45.45 4.15
C PRO A 107 28.95 44.51 4.07
N ASP A 108 28.87 43.33 4.66
CA ASP A 108 29.93 42.32 4.67
C ASP A 108 29.94 41.39 3.45
N TRP A 109 28.98 41.52 2.54
CA TRP A 109 28.94 40.72 1.31
C TRP A 109 29.94 41.23 0.28
N SER A 110 30.63 40.29 -0.37
CA SER A 110 31.45 40.58 -1.53
C SER A 110 30.58 40.93 -2.75
N LEU A 111 31.21 41.51 -3.77
CA LEU A 111 30.52 41.88 -5.01
C LEU A 111 29.90 40.65 -5.70
N ALA A 112 30.55 39.49 -5.66
CA ALA A 112 29.99 38.24 -6.21
C ALA A 112 28.74 37.76 -5.47
N HIS A 113 28.64 37.96 -4.15
CA HIS A 113 27.42 37.62 -3.40
C HIS A 113 26.26 38.52 -3.81
N VAL A 114 26.52 39.82 -3.94
CA VAL A 114 25.51 40.81 -4.36
C VAL A 114 25.06 40.52 -5.80
N ALA A 115 26.01 40.25 -6.71
CA ALA A 115 25.70 39.83 -8.09
C ALA A 115 24.78 38.61 -8.10
N THR A 116 25.10 37.59 -7.30
CA THR A 116 24.32 36.34 -7.20
C THR A 116 22.94 36.58 -6.61
N HIS A 117 22.82 37.43 -5.59
CA HIS A 117 21.54 37.74 -4.96
C HIS A 117 20.59 38.45 -5.93
N VAL A 118 21.07 39.48 -6.62
CA VAL A 118 20.27 40.25 -7.59
C VAL A 118 20.02 39.46 -8.87
N GLY A 119 20.90 38.55 -9.27
CA GLY A 119 20.75 37.76 -10.49
C GLY A 119 21.40 38.38 -11.74
N LEU A 120 22.50 39.10 -11.56
CA LEU A 120 23.31 39.68 -12.65
C LEU A 120 24.53 38.81 -13.02
N SER A 121 24.33 37.74 -13.80
CA SER A 121 25.38 36.75 -14.11
C SER A 121 26.49 37.34 -14.98
N GLU A 122 26.15 38.23 -15.90
CA GLU A 122 27.06 38.95 -16.78
C GLU A 122 28.17 39.69 -16.01
N CYS A 123 27.85 40.19 -14.81
CA CYS A 123 28.79 40.95 -13.98
C CYS A 123 29.95 40.09 -13.44
N LEU A 124 29.82 38.76 -13.42
CA LEU A 124 30.91 37.87 -13.01
C LEU A 124 32.12 37.92 -13.96
N LYS A 125 31.95 38.39 -15.20
CA LYS A 125 33.07 38.59 -16.15
C LYS A 125 34.00 39.72 -15.73
N HIS A 126 33.56 40.61 -14.84
CA HIS A 126 34.37 41.70 -14.33
C HIS A 126 35.41 41.19 -13.35
N LYS A 127 36.68 41.57 -13.55
CA LYS A 127 37.80 41.07 -12.73
C LYS A 127 37.58 41.22 -11.22
N GLU A 128 37.13 42.39 -10.76
CA GLU A 128 36.91 42.63 -9.33
C GLU A 128 35.80 41.77 -8.72
N ILE A 129 34.82 41.36 -9.53
CA ILE A 129 33.73 40.49 -9.08
C ILE A 129 34.20 39.03 -9.13
N ALA A 130 34.87 38.64 -10.22
CA ALA A 130 35.48 37.33 -10.42
C ALA A 130 36.47 36.96 -9.30
N ASP A 131 37.32 37.89 -8.87
CA ASP A 131 38.30 37.68 -7.79
C ASP A 131 37.63 37.34 -6.44
N SER A 132 36.31 37.56 -6.31
CA SER A 132 35.54 37.33 -5.09
C SER A 132 34.62 36.10 -5.12
N VAL A 133 34.70 35.24 -6.15
CA VAL A 133 33.79 34.08 -6.32
C VAL A 133 33.89 33.02 -5.21
N ASP A 134 35.04 32.88 -4.57
CA ASP A 134 35.28 31.95 -3.45
C ASP A 134 35.18 32.63 -2.07
N SER A 135 34.86 33.93 -2.03
CA SER A 135 34.73 34.65 -0.76
C SER A 135 33.58 34.07 0.08
N ALA A 136 33.80 33.94 1.39
CA ALA A 136 32.78 33.47 2.32
C ALA A 136 32.19 34.65 3.10
N CYS A 137 30.86 34.76 3.16
CA CYS A 137 30.21 35.80 3.96
C CYS A 137 30.46 35.59 5.47
N LYS A 138 30.67 36.65 6.25
CA LYS A 138 31.08 36.53 7.66
C LYS A 138 30.07 35.78 8.54
N ASP A 139 28.78 36.02 8.36
CA ASP A 139 27.73 35.49 9.25
C ASP A 139 27.49 33.99 9.09
N LYS A 140 27.43 33.52 7.83
CA LYS A 140 27.01 32.16 7.46
C LYS A 140 28.09 31.36 6.76
N GLN A 141 29.25 31.96 6.47
CA GLN A 141 30.35 31.35 5.70
C GLN A 141 29.91 30.78 4.34
N ARG A 142 28.85 31.33 3.75
CA ARG A 142 28.38 30.91 2.43
C ARG A 142 29.21 31.61 1.37
N THR A 143 29.47 30.90 0.28
CA THR A 143 30.03 31.46 -0.95
C THR A 143 28.90 31.87 -1.91
N PRO A 144 29.19 32.69 -2.94
CA PRO A 144 28.28 32.94 -4.05
C PRO A 144 27.70 31.63 -4.64
N LEU A 145 28.53 30.60 -4.78
CA LEU A 145 28.10 29.30 -5.30
C LEU A 145 27.05 28.61 -4.39
N HIS A 146 27.18 28.70 -3.06
CA HIS A 146 26.13 28.23 -2.15
C HIS A 146 24.81 28.97 -2.34
N MET A 147 24.87 30.30 -2.52
CA MET A 147 23.67 31.11 -2.73
C MET A 147 23.00 30.79 -4.07
N ALA A 148 23.78 30.64 -5.14
CA ALA A 148 23.30 30.27 -6.46
C ALA A 148 22.62 28.89 -6.44
N SER A 149 23.28 27.90 -5.83
CA SER A 149 22.75 26.52 -5.69
C SER A 149 21.45 26.49 -4.90
N ARG A 150 21.40 27.20 -3.77
CA ARG A 150 20.21 27.25 -2.91
C ARG A 150 19.03 27.99 -3.55
N SER A 151 19.30 28.93 -4.45
CA SER A 151 18.27 29.73 -5.12
C SER A 151 17.87 29.20 -6.49
N GLY A 152 18.48 28.11 -6.97
CA GLY A 152 18.15 27.51 -8.26
C GLY A 152 18.60 28.34 -9.46
N LYS A 153 19.59 29.24 -9.30
CA LYS A 153 20.01 30.13 -10.39
C LYS A 153 21.03 29.43 -11.30
N MET A 154 20.53 28.60 -12.23
CA MET A 154 21.37 27.77 -13.11
C MET A 154 22.36 28.58 -13.96
N ASP A 155 21.92 29.68 -14.58
CA ASP A 155 22.81 30.55 -15.38
C ASP A 155 24.00 31.08 -14.56
N PHE A 156 23.73 31.40 -13.28
CA PHE A 156 24.76 31.83 -12.34
C PHE A 156 25.71 30.70 -11.99
N VAL A 157 25.17 29.50 -11.75
CA VAL A 157 25.98 28.31 -11.50
C VAL A 157 26.91 28.06 -12.67
N GLN A 158 26.40 28.05 -13.91
CA GLN A 158 27.22 27.83 -15.11
C GLN A 158 28.32 28.89 -15.24
N THR A 159 27.96 30.18 -15.11
CA THR A 159 28.95 31.27 -15.19
C THR A 159 29.99 31.18 -14.07
N LEU A 160 29.59 30.84 -12.84
CA LEU A 160 30.53 30.63 -11.73
C LEU A 160 31.45 29.45 -12.02
N MET A 161 30.97 28.35 -12.61
CA MET A 161 31.77 27.17 -12.95
C MET A 161 32.85 27.45 -13.99
N GLU A 162 32.66 28.43 -14.89
CA GLU A 162 33.70 28.89 -15.83
C GLU A 162 34.94 29.45 -15.13
N HIS A 163 34.78 29.96 -13.91
CA HIS A 163 35.85 30.53 -13.09
C HIS A 163 36.51 29.53 -12.12
N ASP A 164 36.20 28.24 -12.25
CA ASP A 164 36.74 27.13 -11.44
C ASP A 164 36.65 27.33 -9.91
N PRO A 165 35.43 27.50 -9.36
CA PRO A 165 35.22 27.81 -7.95
C PRO A 165 35.39 26.56 -7.09
N ARG A 166 35.75 26.74 -5.82
CA ARG A 166 35.95 25.60 -4.90
C ARG A 166 34.62 24.93 -4.55
N LEU A 167 34.43 23.69 -5.00
CA LEU A 167 33.19 22.91 -4.79
C LEU A 167 33.03 22.37 -3.36
N LEU A 168 34.14 22.13 -2.65
CA LEU A 168 34.14 21.52 -1.31
C LEU A 168 34.06 22.54 -0.15
N VAL A 169 33.87 23.83 -0.45
CA VAL A 169 33.73 24.85 0.61
C VAL A 169 32.49 24.53 1.43
N LYS A 170 32.63 24.54 2.74
CA LYS A 170 31.53 24.31 3.69
C LYS A 170 31.06 25.63 4.28
N ASP A 171 29.75 25.80 4.34
CA ASP A 171 29.14 26.89 5.10
C ASP A 171 29.19 26.64 6.62
N LYS A 172 28.67 27.56 7.43
CA LYS A 172 28.64 27.44 8.90
C LYS A 172 27.91 26.18 9.40
N SER A 173 27.00 25.63 8.61
CA SER A 173 26.27 24.40 8.90
C SER A 173 26.98 23.16 8.34
N GLY A 174 28.16 23.32 7.75
CA GLY A 174 28.93 22.25 7.13
C GLY A 174 28.44 21.87 5.73
N ASN A 175 27.42 22.55 5.19
CA ASN A 175 26.86 22.19 3.88
C ASN A 175 27.78 22.70 2.78
N THR A 176 27.99 21.86 1.76
CA THR A 176 28.61 22.26 0.48
C THR A 176 27.52 22.75 -0.50
N PRO A 177 27.89 23.39 -1.63
CA PRO A 177 26.92 23.73 -2.69
C PRO A 177 26.16 22.50 -3.20
N LEU A 178 26.80 21.33 -3.22
CA LEU A 178 26.20 20.06 -3.61
C LEU A 178 25.04 19.65 -2.70
N HIS A 179 25.15 19.89 -1.38
CA HIS A 179 24.04 19.62 -0.45
C HIS A 179 22.80 20.44 -0.79
N TYR A 180 22.98 21.72 -1.18
CA TYR A 180 21.86 22.58 -1.58
C TYR A 180 21.28 22.18 -2.94
N ALA A 181 22.10 21.75 -3.89
CA ALA A 181 21.63 21.25 -5.18
C ALA A 181 20.81 19.96 -5.01
N ALA A 182 21.30 19.00 -4.22
CA ALA A 182 20.63 17.74 -3.91
C ALA A 182 19.26 17.94 -3.22
N GLU A 183 19.02 19.09 -2.58
CA GLU A 183 17.74 19.40 -1.93
C GLU A 183 16.58 19.54 -2.93
N ARG A 184 16.81 20.17 -4.09
CA ARG A 184 15.71 20.61 -4.99
C ARG A 184 16.05 20.76 -6.48
N TYR A 185 17.32 20.79 -6.87
CA TYR A 185 17.73 21.22 -8.20
C TYR A 185 18.62 20.16 -8.88
N PRO A 186 18.02 19.10 -9.46
CA PRO A 186 18.78 18.02 -10.10
C PRO A 186 19.65 18.50 -11.26
N GLU A 187 19.23 19.53 -12.00
CA GLU A 187 20.03 20.11 -13.10
C GLU A 187 21.33 20.77 -12.62
N ILE A 188 21.26 21.49 -11.49
CA ILE A 188 22.44 22.10 -10.85
C ILE A 188 23.35 21.00 -10.31
N LEU A 189 22.76 19.96 -9.74
CA LEU A 189 23.47 18.79 -9.23
C LEU A 189 24.25 18.10 -10.35
N ASP A 190 23.62 17.81 -11.49
CA ASP A 190 24.27 17.21 -12.66
C ASP A 190 25.45 18.05 -13.16
N SER A 191 25.28 19.38 -13.22
CA SER A 191 26.37 20.30 -13.59
C SER A 191 27.57 20.19 -12.63
N PHE A 192 27.32 20.13 -11.33
CA PHE A 192 28.38 19.94 -10.33
C PHE A 192 29.06 18.58 -10.45
N LEU A 193 28.30 17.51 -10.69
CA LEU A 193 28.85 16.16 -10.84
C LEU A 193 29.68 16.02 -12.12
N LYS A 194 29.25 16.63 -13.23
CA LYS A 194 30.03 16.71 -14.48
C LYS A 194 31.35 17.44 -14.26
N LYS A 195 31.31 18.60 -13.60
CA LYS A 195 32.52 19.36 -13.29
C LYS A 195 33.45 18.59 -12.34
N ALA A 196 32.91 17.93 -11.33
CA ALA A 196 33.69 17.10 -10.41
C ALA A 196 34.35 15.90 -11.11
N LYS A 197 33.68 15.30 -12.11
CA LYS A 197 34.24 14.23 -12.96
C LYS A 197 35.44 14.73 -13.78
N GLU A 198 35.37 15.94 -14.34
CA GLU A 198 36.50 16.56 -15.07
C GLU A 198 37.74 16.74 -14.18
N LEU A 199 37.53 17.07 -12.90
CA LEU A 199 38.60 17.32 -11.91
C LEU A 199 39.20 16.02 -11.33
N GLY A 200 38.70 14.84 -11.72
CA GLY A 200 39.29 13.54 -11.39
C GLY A 200 39.04 13.05 -9.96
N ASN A 201 40.12 12.64 -9.26
CA ASN A 201 40.14 11.87 -7.99
C ASN A 201 39.34 12.47 -6.81
N GLN A 202 38.74 13.65 -6.95
CA GLN A 202 37.94 14.31 -5.92
C GLN A 202 36.45 13.93 -5.96
N LEU A 203 35.96 13.27 -7.02
CA LEU A 203 34.53 12.97 -7.18
C LEU A 203 33.95 12.21 -5.97
N ALA A 204 34.63 11.14 -5.52
CA ALA A 204 34.20 10.34 -4.38
C ALA A 204 34.16 11.14 -3.07
N GLU A 205 35.08 12.09 -2.89
CA GLU A 205 35.09 12.99 -1.73
C GLU A 205 33.92 13.97 -1.81
N VAL A 206 33.67 14.55 -2.99
CA VAL A 206 32.60 15.52 -3.25
C VAL A 206 31.21 14.93 -2.97
N VAL A 207 30.94 13.71 -3.47
CA VAL A 207 29.61 13.08 -3.31
C VAL A 207 29.37 12.51 -1.91
N ASN A 208 30.42 12.13 -1.18
CA ASN A 208 30.31 11.52 0.16
C ASN A 208 30.70 12.48 1.31
N THR A 209 30.92 13.77 1.02
CA THR A 209 31.21 14.79 2.02
C THR A 209 30.00 14.99 2.93
N THR A 210 30.21 14.99 4.25
CA THR A 210 29.13 15.23 5.21
C THR A 210 29.13 16.65 5.78
N ASN A 211 27.93 17.15 6.10
CA ASN A 211 27.73 18.39 6.82
C ASN A 211 27.89 18.24 8.35
N SER A 212 27.67 19.33 9.12
CA SER A 212 27.82 19.31 10.58
C SER A 212 26.80 18.41 11.30
N SER A 213 25.70 18.05 10.62
CA SER A 213 24.72 17.06 11.09
C SER A 213 25.08 15.64 10.65
N ASN A 214 26.30 15.43 10.18
CA ASN A 214 26.81 14.17 9.63
C ASN A 214 25.93 13.61 8.49
N GLN A 215 25.45 14.48 7.60
CA GLN A 215 24.64 14.07 6.44
C GLN A 215 25.39 14.30 5.15
N SER A 216 25.32 13.33 4.24
CA SER A 216 25.77 13.41 2.86
C SER A 216 24.74 14.09 1.95
N PRO A 217 25.14 14.52 0.74
CA PRO A 217 24.22 14.93 -0.32
C PRO A 217 23.13 13.88 -0.62
N LEU A 218 23.47 12.59 -0.56
CA LEU A 218 22.52 11.50 -0.79
C LEU A 218 21.44 11.47 0.30
N ASP A 219 21.79 11.69 1.57
CA ASP A 219 20.80 11.78 2.66
C ASP A 219 19.87 12.98 2.48
N ILE A 220 20.39 14.10 1.99
CA ILE A 220 19.58 15.29 1.69
C ILE A 220 18.60 14.96 0.56
N ALA A 221 19.06 14.38 -0.55
CA ALA A 221 18.19 13.98 -1.65
C ALA A 221 17.07 13.03 -1.17
N CYS A 222 17.41 12.02 -0.36
CA CYS A 222 16.44 11.10 0.23
C CYS A 222 15.43 11.80 1.15
N ARG A 223 15.89 12.72 2.00
CA ARG A 223 15.02 13.47 2.93
C ARG A 223 14.02 14.36 2.21
N TYR A 224 14.43 14.98 1.12
CA TYR A 224 13.60 15.88 0.32
C TYR A 224 12.89 15.16 -0.84
N SER A 225 12.90 13.83 -0.83
CA SER A 225 12.19 12.97 -1.79
C SER A 225 12.56 13.24 -3.25
N GLN A 226 13.84 13.52 -3.52
CA GLN A 226 14.35 13.85 -4.86
C GLN A 226 14.91 12.59 -5.55
N GLY A 227 14.04 11.82 -6.21
CA GLY A 227 14.41 10.57 -6.89
C GLY A 227 15.52 10.75 -7.94
N ASP A 228 15.39 11.76 -8.81
CA ASP A 228 16.40 12.04 -9.86
C ASP A 228 17.77 12.39 -9.24
N SER A 229 17.77 13.18 -8.15
CA SER A 229 19.01 13.52 -7.45
C SER A 229 19.66 12.29 -6.79
N VAL A 230 18.86 11.37 -6.24
CA VAL A 230 19.34 10.10 -5.71
C VAL A 230 19.99 9.28 -6.82
N GLN A 231 19.33 9.14 -7.96
CA GLN A 231 19.88 8.42 -9.12
C GLN A 231 21.23 9.00 -9.55
N MET A 232 21.30 10.32 -9.77
CA MET A 232 22.53 10.98 -10.22
C MET A 232 23.68 10.83 -9.22
N LEU A 233 23.39 10.89 -7.92
CA LEU A 233 24.39 10.74 -6.87
C LEU A 233 24.93 9.30 -6.81
N LEU A 234 24.07 8.29 -6.95
CA LEU A 234 24.48 6.87 -6.99
C LEU A 234 25.31 6.58 -8.23
N GLU A 235 24.91 7.07 -9.41
CA GLU A 235 25.70 6.99 -10.65
C GLU A 235 27.08 7.67 -10.54
N ALA A 236 27.21 8.65 -9.65
CA ALA A 236 28.46 9.33 -9.35
C ALA A 236 29.30 8.68 -8.23
N GLY A 237 28.85 7.55 -7.66
CA GLY A 237 29.57 6.80 -6.63
C GLY A 237 29.29 7.26 -5.20
N ALA A 238 28.10 7.81 -4.92
CA ALA A 238 27.64 8.02 -3.55
C ALA A 238 27.46 6.67 -2.84
N ASP A 239 27.95 6.58 -1.60
CA ASP A 239 27.95 5.36 -0.80
C ASP A 239 26.67 5.26 0.06
N PRO A 240 25.76 4.30 -0.22
CA PRO A 240 24.55 4.12 0.57
C PRO A 240 24.78 3.31 1.87
N ASP A 241 25.91 2.63 2.03
CA ASP A 241 26.21 1.84 3.23
C ASP A 241 26.67 2.70 4.41
N LYS A 242 27.09 3.93 4.13
CA LYS A 242 27.53 4.83 5.18
C LYS A 242 26.34 5.30 6.02
N SER A 243 26.31 4.83 7.26
CA SER A 243 25.33 5.24 8.25
C SER A 243 25.58 6.67 8.76
N HIS A 244 24.56 7.50 8.66
CA HIS A 244 24.55 8.92 9.04
C HIS A 244 23.56 9.13 10.18
N ASN A 245 24.06 9.49 11.37
CA ASN A 245 23.30 9.52 12.63
C ASN A 245 22.67 8.17 13.02
N GLY A 246 23.29 7.05 12.61
CA GLY A 246 22.77 5.71 12.88
C GLY A 246 21.72 5.23 11.88
N CYS A 247 21.42 5.99 10.84
CA CYS A 247 20.48 5.60 9.77
C CYS A 247 21.18 5.59 8.41
N HIS A 248 20.85 4.61 7.58
CA HIS A 248 21.27 4.58 6.17
C HIS A 248 20.33 5.44 5.31
N PRO A 249 20.74 5.89 4.10
CA PRO A 249 19.90 6.70 3.22
C PRO A 249 18.52 6.10 2.94
N ILE A 250 18.42 4.77 2.81
CA ILE A 250 17.14 4.07 2.63
C ILE A 250 16.18 4.28 3.82
N HIS A 251 16.70 4.34 5.05
CA HIS A 251 15.89 4.63 6.24
C HIS A 251 15.36 6.06 6.21
N ILE A 252 16.16 7.01 5.70
CA ILE A 252 15.78 8.41 5.55
C ILE A 252 14.70 8.55 4.48
N ALA A 253 14.84 7.86 3.34
CA ALA A 253 13.83 7.83 2.28
C ALA A 253 12.49 7.26 2.77
N ILE A 254 12.53 6.18 3.57
CA ILE A 254 11.35 5.61 4.22
C ILE A 254 10.72 6.58 5.23
N ASP A 255 11.53 7.27 6.03
CA ASP A 255 11.02 8.27 6.97
C ASP A 255 10.36 9.45 6.24
N ALA A 256 10.91 9.85 5.10
CA ALA A 256 10.37 10.87 4.20
C ALA A 256 9.17 10.42 3.37
N LYS A 257 8.81 9.12 3.40
CA LYS A 257 7.75 8.49 2.58
C LYS A 257 7.98 8.65 1.08
N SER A 258 9.24 8.52 0.63
CA SER A 258 9.59 8.61 -0.78
C SER A 258 9.78 7.23 -1.39
N ASP A 259 8.72 6.66 -1.96
CA ASP A 259 8.78 5.35 -2.62
C ASP A 259 9.71 5.38 -3.84
N SER A 260 9.77 6.51 -4.56
CA SER A 260 10.72 6.73 -5.67
C SER A 260 12.18 6.64 -5.21
N CYS A 261 12.57 7.32 -4.13
CA CYS A 261 13.95 7.22 -3.63
C CYS A 261 14.27 5.80 -3.14
N VAL A 262 13.32 5.12 -2.50
CA VAL A 262 13.51 3.73 -2.06
C VAL A 262 13.69 2.81 -3.26
N ALA A 263 12.85 2.96 -4.31
CA ALA A 263 12.95 2.16 -5.53
C ALA A 263 14.31 2.34 -6.21
N THR A 264 14.74 3.60 -6.41
CA THR A 264 16.05 3.90 -7.00
C THR A 264 17.21 3.35 -6.15
N LEU A 265 17.16 3.47 -4.82
CA LEU A 265 18.19 2.90 -3.96
C LEU A 265 18.28 1.38 -4.09
N LEU A 266 17.14 0.69 -4.15
CA LEU A 266 17.10 -0.77 -4.26
C LEU A 266 17.45 -1.28 -5.67
N GLU A 267 17.20 -0.48 -6.71
CA GLU A 267 17.62 -0.78 -8.08
C GLU A 267 19.15 -0.79 -8.22
N PHE A 268 19.83 0.22 -7.66
CA PHE A 268 21.29 0.31 -7.71
C PHE A 268 21.98 -0.58 -6.67
N HIS A 269 21.38 -0.71 -5.48
CA HIS A 269 21.96 -1.38 -4.31
C HIS A 269 20.92 -2.27 -3.59
N PRO A 270 20.59 -3.45 -4.15
CA PRO A 270 19.61 -4.38 -3.58
C PRO A 270 19.92 -4.80 -2.13
N GLU A 271 21.20 -4.82 -1.73
CA GLU A 271 21.65 -5.14 -0.39
C GLU A 271 21.10 -4.20 0.71
N GLN A 272 20.66 -2.98 0.33
CA GLN A 272 20.06 -2.01 1.25
C GLN A 272 18.75 -2.50 1.86
N VAL A 273 18.07 -3.46 1.25
CA VAL A 273 16.73 -3.91 1.66
C VAL A 273 16.67 -4.41 3.10
N ASN A 274 17.78 -4.96 3.61
CA ASN A 274 17.88 -5.57 4.94
C ASN A 274 18.92 -4.90 5.86
N VAL A 275 19.46 -3.73 5.49
CA VAL A 275 20.40 -2.99 6.36
C VAL A 275 19.74 -2.60 7.67
N ARG A 276 20.49 -2.59 8.77
CA ARG A 276 19.93 -2.31 10.11
C ARG A 276 20.34 -0.94 10.60
N ASP A 277 19.38 -0.16 11.11
CA ASP A 277 19.69 1.09 11.79
C ASP A 277 20.47 0.83 13.09
N SER A 278 21.37 1.74 13.46
CA SER A 278 22.26 1.57 14.61
C SER A 278 21.55 1.75 15.95
N LYS A 279 20.41 2.43 15.99
CA LYS A 279 19.73 2.82 17.24
C LYS A 279 18.86 1.68 17.77
N TYR A 280 18.07 1.08 16.89
CA TYR A 280 17.08 0.05 17.21
C TYR A 280 17.35 -1.27 16.49
N GLY A 281 18.29 -1.32 15.54
CA GLY A 281 18.59 -2.54 14.78
C GLY A 281 17.49 -2.97 13.84
N GLY A 282 16.56 -2.07 13.50
CA GLY A 282 15.45 -2.35 12.58
C GLY A 282 15.88 -2.19 11.13
N THR A 283 15.31 -3.01 10.26
CA THR A 283 15.43 -2.91 8.81
C THR A 283 14.52 -1.82 8.24
N PRO A 284 14.68 -1.38 6.97
CA PRO A 284 13.75 -0.45 6.32
C PRO A 284 12.28 -0.87 6.48
N LEU A 285 11.99 -2.17 6.41
CA LEU A 285 10.65 -2.74 6.56
C LEU A 285 10.05 -2.47 7.95
N HIS A 286 10.84 -2.38 9.02
CA HIS A 286 10.34 -2.02 10.36
C HIS A 286 9.77 -0.60 10.39
N TRP A 287 10.32 0.30 9.58
CA TRP A 287 10.04 1.73 9.66
C TRP A 287 9.07 2.21 8.59
N ALA A 288 8.79 1.38 7.58
CA ALA A 288 7.86 1.63 6.46
C ALA A 288 6.52 2.22 6.91
N LYS A 289 6.14 3.37 6.34
CA LYS A 289 4.98 4.15 6.78
C LYS A 289 3.75 4.03 5.90
N THR A 290 3.93 3.60 4.66
CA THR A 290 2.92 3.49 3.61
C THR A 290 2.80 2.04 3.17
N LYS A 291 1.68 1.70 2.54
CA LYS A 291 1.43 0.35 2.04
C LYS A 291 2.39 0.03 0.89
N GLU A 292 2.57 1.00 0.01
CA GLU A 292 3.40 0.96 -1.19
C GLU A 292 4.87 0.71 -0.84
N ALA A 293 5.39 1.37 0.21
CA ALA A 293 6.75 1.12 0.69
C ALA A 293 6.92 -0.32 1.23
N VAL A 294 5.91 -0.86 1.93
CA VAL A 294 5.96 -2.24 2.43
C VAL A 294 5.96 -3.23 1.26
N GLU A 295 5.09 -3.03 0.28
CA GLU A 295 5.02 -3.87 -0.92
C GLU A 295 6.34 -3.82 -1.72
N LEU A 296 6.86 -2.63 -1.99
CA LEU A 296 8.13 -2.42 -2.69
C LEU A 296 9.30 -3.13 -1.98
N LEU A 297 9.40 -2.99 -0.65
CA LEU A 297 10.46 -3.64 0.13
C LEU A 297 10.34 -5.17 0.10
N LEU A 298 9.12 -5.71 0.23
CA LEU A 298 8.89 -7.16 0.18
C LEU A 298 9.14 -7.73 -1.22
N ASP A 299 8.74 -7.02 -2.27
CA ASP A 299 9.01 -7.39 -3.66
C ASP A 299 10.51 -7.34 -3.98
N SER A 300 11.25 -6.49 -3.28
CA SER A 300 12.73 -6.40 -3.35
C SER A 300 13.46 -7.39 -2.43
N GLY A 301 12.75 -8.30 -1.76
CA GLY A 301 13.35 -9.35 -0.93
C GLY A 301 13.63 -8.98 0.52
N ALA A 302 12.91 -8.01 1.09
CA ALA A 302 12.98 -7.72 2.53
C ALA A 302 12.59 -8.94 3.37
N ASP A 303 13.37 -9.20 4.42
CA ASP A 303 13.05 -10.24 5.40
C ASP A 303 11.86 -9.82 6.27
N ILE A 304 10.71 -10.45 6.02
CA ILE A 304 9.45 -10.20 6.72
C ILE A 304 9.51 -10.57 8.21
N GLU A 305 10.40 -11.49 8.59
CA GLU A 305 10.60 -11.96 9.96
C GLU A 305 11.87 -11.37 10.60
N ALA A 306 12.45 -10.31 10.04
CA ALA A 306 13.61 -9.65 10.62
C ALA A 306 13.32 -9.17 12.05
N HIS A 307 14.26 -9.38 12.98
CA HIS A 307 14.12 -8.94 14.37
C HIS A 307 15.01 -7.73 14.69
N ASN A 308 14.43 -6.68 15.28
CA ASN A 308 15.17 -5.53 15.80
C ASN A 308 15.85 -5.83 17.16
N HIS A 309 16.49 -4.82 17.78
CA HIS A 309 17.16 -4.94 19.09
C HIS A 309 16.22 -5.34 20.24
N ASP A 310 14.92 -5.06 20.14
CA ASP A 310 13.91 -5.49 21.12
C ASP A 310 13.32 -6.87 20.77
N GLY A 311 13.81 -7.50 19.70
CA GLY A 311 13.26 -8.74 19.15
C GLY A 311 11.90 -8.56 18.47
N GLU A 312 11.50 -7.33 18.17
CA GLU A 312 10.25 -7.05 17.48
C GLU A 312 10.43 -7.28 15.98
N THR A 313 9.44 -7.92 15.35
CA THR A 313 9.33 -8.03 13.88
C THR A 313 8.67 -6.77 13.29
N PRO A 314 8.73 -6.53 11.96
CA PRO A 314 7.99 -5.44 11.33
C PRO A 314 6.51 -5.40 11.70
N LEU A 315 5.87 -6.58 11.81
CA LEU A 315 4.47 -6.71 12.20
C LEU A 315 4.18 -6.13 13.60
N HIS A 316 5.10 -6.29 14.57
CA HIS A 316 4.99 -5.64 15.88
C HIS A 316 5.00 -4.11 15.76
N ILE A 317 5.89 -3.58 14.92
CA ILE A 317 6.01 -2.13 14.72
C ILE A 317 4.75 -1.57 14.05
N MET A 318 4.23 -2.22 13.01
CA MET A 318 3.01 -1.79 12.32
C MET A 318 1.80 -1.79 13.26
N ALA A 319 1.66 -2.84 14.08
CA ALA A 319 0.63 -2.92 15.10
C ALA A 319 0.75 -1.80 16.15
N ARG A 320 1.96 -1.55 16.68
CA ARG A 320 2.22 -0.49 17.67
C ARG A 320 2.03 0.92 17.09
N ARG A 321 2.26 1.10 15.79
CA ARG A 321 2.13 2.39 15.09
C ARG A 321 0.75 2.65 14.50
N LYS A 322 -0.23 1.76 14.73
CA LYS A 322 -1.60 1.88 14.21
C LYS A 322 -1.68 1.95 12.67
N ARG A 323 -0.87 1.15 11.99
CA ARG A 323 -0.80 1.10 10.51
C ARG A 323 -1.52 -0.14 10.01
N LEU A 324 -2.86 -0.08 9.92
CA LEU A 324 -3.68 -1.22 9.51
C LEU A 324 -3.29 -1.73 8.13
N ASP A 325 -3.21 -0.87 7.12
CA ASP A 325 -2.94 -1.26 5.74
C ASP A 325 -1.57 -1.97 5.61
N CYS A 326 -0.53 -1.43 6.24
CA CYS A 326 0.78 -2.09 6.33
C CYS A 326 0.72 -3.43 7.08
N THR A 327 -0.10 -3.52 8.14
CA THR A 327 -0.31 -4.77 8.90
C THR A 327 -0.95 -5.83 8.00
N ILE A 328 -1.97 -5.46 7.23
CA ILE A 328 -2.66 -6.36 6.30
C ILE A 328 -1.72 -6.83 5.19
N VAL A 329 -0.89 -5.94 4.62
CA VAL A 329 0.10 -6.37 3.63
C VAL A 329 1.06 -7.41 4.21
N LEU A 330 1.67 -7.16 5.38
CA LEU A 330 2.57 -8.12 6.01
C LEU A 330 1.87 -9.47 6.26
N LEU A 331 0.65 -9.47 6.80
CA LEU A 331 -0.12 -10.69 7.04
C LEU A 331 -0.49 -11.41 5.73
N SER A 332 -0.84 -10.67 4.68
CA SER A 332 -1.17 -11.21 3.36
C SER A 332 0.04 -11.83 2.66
N ARG A 333 1.26 -11.43 3.05
CA ARG A 333 2.54 -11.95 2.55
C ARG A 333 3.11 -13.05 3.44
N GLY A 334 2.35 -13.48 4.46
CA GLY A 334 2.67 -14.63 5.30
C GLY A 334 3.48 -14.33 6.55
N ALA A 335 3.47 -13.09 7.06
CA ALA A 335 4.12 -12.76 8.33
C ALA A 335 3.59 -13.63 9.48
N GLU A 336 4.48 -14.12 10.35
CA GLU A 336 4.11 -14.93 11.51
C GLU A 336 3.40 -14.07 12.57
N VAL A 337 2.09 -14.28 12.68
CA VAL A 337 1.20 -13.49 13.51
C VAL A 337 1.46 -13.67 15.02
N ASN A 338 2.07 -14.79 15.42
CA ASN A 338 2.34 -15.13 16.82
C ASN A 338 3.80 -14.96 17.24
N SER A 339 4.66 -14.37 16.40
CA SER A 339 6.07 -14.08 16.74
C SER A 339 6.16 -13.31 18.07
N GLN A 340 7.13 -13.67 18.91
CA GLN A 340 7.29 -13.08 20.24
C GLN A 340 8.57 -12.24 20.32
N SER A 341 8.44 -10.99 20.78
CA SER A 341 9.57 -10.11 21.09
C SER A 341 10.37 -10.57 22.31
N LYS A 342 11.47 -9.87 22.63
CA LYS A 342 12.34 -10.24 23.77
C LYS A 342 11.62 -10.22 25.12
N ASP A 343 10.56 -9.45 25.28
CA ASP A 343 9.69 -9.43 26.46
C ASP A 343 8.57 -10.50 26.40
N GLY A 344 8.51 -11.28 25.33
CA GLY A 344 7.47 -12.29 25.07
C GLY A 344 6.17 -11.72 24.51
N SER A 345 6.09 -10.41 24.23
CA SER A 345 4.90 -9.79 23.65
C SER A 345 4.74 -10.21 22.18
N THR A 346 3.51 -10.35 21.72
CA THR A 346 3.18 -10.61 20.30
C THR A 346 2.67 -9.33 19.63
N PRO A 347 2.51 -9.27 18.30
CA PRO A 347 1.86 -8.13 17.65
C PRO A 347 0.47 -7.84 18.21
N LEU A 348 -0.26 -8.88 18.66
CA LEU A 348 -1.57 -8.72 19.30
C LEU A 348 -1.49 -8.02 20.67
N HIS A 349 -0.41 -8.21 21.43
CA HIS A 349 -0.15 -7.43 22.64
C HIS A 349 0.08 -5.95 22.31
N GLN A 350 0.83 -5.66 21.26
CA GLN A 350 1.09 -4.28 20.81
C GLN A 350 -0.20 -3.59 20.36
N ALA A 351 -1.03 -4.27 19.56
CA ALA A 351 -2.33 -3.76 19.13
C ALA A 351 -3.29 -3.51 20.31
N ALA A 352 -3.33 -4.43 21.28
CA ALA A 352 -4.12 -4.30 22.50
C ALA A 352 -3.64 -3.14 23.39
N MET A 353 -2.32 -2.92 23.48
CA MET A 353 -1.73 -1.81 24.23
C MET A 353 -2.15 -0.45 23.66
N VAL A 354 -2.15 -0.31 22.33
CA VAL A 354 -2.52 0.95 21.66
C VAL A 354 -4.03 1.10 21.40
N GLN A 355 -4.82 0.08 21.78
CA GLN A 355 -6.28 0.03 21.68
C GLN A 355 -6.83 0.24 20.26
N ASP A 356 -6.16 -0.37 19.27
CA ASP A 356 -6.63 -0.36 17.88
C ASP A 356 -7.45 -1.63 17.60
N VAL A 357 -8.78 -1.50 17.61
CA VAL A 357 -9.69 -2.64 17.44
C VAL A 357 -9.59 -3.25 16.04
N ASP A 358 -9.31 -2.45 15.01
CA ASP A 358 -9.24 -2.92 13.64
C ASP A 358 -8.00 -3.81 13.45
N ILE A 359 -6.85 -3.40 13.99
CA ILE A 359 -5.63 -4.24 13.98
C ILE A 359 -5.81 -5.47 14.88
N VAL A 360 -6.47 -5.35 16.03
CA VAL A 360 -6.79 -6.51 16.89
C VAL A 360 -7.62 -7.53 16.12
N ARG A 361 -8.68 -7.09 15.42
CA ARG A 361 -9.50 -7.96 14.58
C ARG A 361 -8.68 -8.56 13.43
N ALA A 362 -7.84 -7.76 12.77
CA ALA A 362 -6.97 -8.22 11.69
C ALA A 362 -6.08 -9.38 12.17
N LEU A 363 -5.33 -9.17 13.25
CA LEU A 363 -4.47 -10.20 13.80
C LEU A 363 -5.25 -11.48 14.17
N ILE A 364 -6.45 -11.35 14.76
CA ILE A 364 -7.32 -12.50 15.09
C ILE A 364 -7.73 -13.28 13.83
N VAL A 365 -8.19 -12.61 12.77
CA VAL A 365 -8.66 -13.29 11.55
C VAL A 365 -7.51 -13.97 10.79
N PHE A 366 -6.30 -13.42 10.91
CA PHE A 366 -5.07 -14.04 10.40
C PHE A 366 -4.49 -15.12 11.33
N GLY A 367 -5.15 -15.44 12.45
CA GLY A 367 -4.82 -16.59 13.30
C GLY A 367 -4.01 -16.30 14.56
N ALA A 368 -4.03 -15.04 15.05
CA ALA A 368 -3.41 -14.71 16.33
C ALA A 368 -4.02 -15.49 17.49
N ASN A 369 -3.18 -16.11 18.30
CA ASN A 369 -3.59 -16.77 19.53
C ASN A 369 -3.80 -15.72 20.64
N VAL A 370 -5.08 -15.48 20.96
CA VAL A 370 -5.53 -14.49 21.95
C VAL A 370 -5.11 -14.79 23.39
N ASN A 371 -4.56 -15.97 23.66
CA ASN A 371 -4.19 -16.45 25.00
C ASN A 371 -2.67 -16.59 25.21
N ILE A 372 -1.82 -16.20 24.24
CA ILE A 372 -0.37 -16.13 24.47
C ILE A 372 -0.09 -15.13 25.58
N THR A 373 0.81 -15.47 26.49
CA THR A 373 1.27 -14.57 27.55
C THR A 373 2.68 -14.10 27.29
N ASN A 374 2.95 -12.82 27.57
CA ASN A 374 4.31 -12.30 27.62
C ASN A 374 5.08 -12.80 28.87
N LYS A 375 6.34 -12.38 29.03
CA LYS A 375 7.19 -12.77 30.18
C LYS A 375 6.66 -12.29 31.54
N ARG A 376 5.71 -11.34 31.55
CA ARG A 376 4.99 -10.88 32.76
C ARG A 376 3.71 -11.67 33.01
N TYR A 377 3.45 -12.74 32.25
CA TYR A 377 2.23 -13.55 32.28
C TYR A 377 0.95 -12.76 31.92
N GLU A 378 1.11 -11.68 31.16
CA GLU A 378 -0.02 -10.85 30.71
C GLU A 378 -0.49 -11.36 29.35
N THR A 379 -1.80 -11.52 29.17
CA THR A 379 -2.42 -11.77 27.86
C THR A 379 -2.72 -10.45 27.14
N PRO A 380 -3.01 -10.44 25.83
CA PRO A 380 -3.48 -9.23 25.15
C PRO A 380 -4.71 -8.60 25.81
N ARG A 381 -5.65 -9.44 26.29
CA ARG A 381 -6.82 -8.98 27.06
C ARG A 381 -6.40 -8.30 28.37
N HIS A 382 -5.41 -8.84 29.08
CA HIS A 382 -4.85 -8.19 30.28
C HIS A 382 -4.28 -6.81 29.94
N VAL A 383 -3.41 -6.73 28.92
CA VAL A 383 -2.75 -5.49 28.49
C VAL A 383 -3.79 -4.42 28.13
N ALA A 384 -4.83 -4.76 27.36
CA ALA A 384 -5.92 -3.82 27.05
C ALA A 384 -6.61 -3.26 28.29
N THR A 385 -6.86 -4.11 29.30
CA THR A 385 -7.54 -3.71 30.55
C THR A 385 -6.68 -2.90 31.52
N VAL A 386 -5.34 -2.96 31.42
CA VAL A 386 -4.41 -2.18 32.25
C VAL A 386 -4.32 -0.75 31.75
N VAL A 387 -4.22 -0.55 30.44
CA VAL A 387 -3.98 0.76 29.84
C VAL A 387 -5.19 1.70 29.95
N ARG A 388 -6.43 1.18 29.89
CA ARG A 388 -7.72 1.89 30.09
C ARG A 388 -7.78 3.30 29.44
N GLN A 389 -7.43 3.40 28.16
CA GLN A 389 -7.55 4.65 27.38
C GLN A 389 -8.89 4.66 26.62
N HIS A 390 -9.06 5.42 25.54
CA HIS A 390 -10.27 5.33 24.71
C HIS A 390 -10.23 4.07 23.82
N GLY A 391 -11.31 3.27 23.82
CA GLY A 391 -11.47 2.10 22.94
C GLY A 391 -11.12 0.74 23.56
N TRP A 392 -10.57 0.68 24.78
CA TRP A 392 -10.24 -0.61 25.42
C TRP A 392 -11.41 -1.58 25.56
N GLN A 393 -12.65 -1.08 25.74
CA GLN A 393 -13.85 -1.92 25.85
C GLN A 393 -14.11 -2.67 24.54
N GLU A 394 -13.97 -2.00 23.40
CA GLU A 394 -14.14 -2.61 22.09
C GLU A 394 -13.09 -3.69 21.83
N VAL A 395 -11.84 -3.45 22.24
CA VAL A 395 -10.76 -4.45 22.16
C VAL A 395 -11.03 -5.65 23.07
N VAL A 396 -11.44 -5.42 24.31
CA VAL A 396 -11.79 -6.50 25.25
C VAL A 396 -13.00 -7.29 24.74
N HIS A 397 -13.98 -6.63 24.14
CA HIS A 397 -15.10 -7.29 23.48
C HIS A 397 -14.62 -8.12 22.30
N ALA A 398 -13.83 -7.55 21.39
CA ALA A 398 -13.30 -8.24 20.22
C ALA A 398 -12.54 -9.52 20.59
N LEU A 399 -11.69 -9.45 21.63
CA LEU A 399 -10.95 -10.59 22.19
C LEU A 399 -11.87 -11.58 22.92
N GLY A 400 -12.84 -11.07 23.69
CA GLY A 400 -13.76 -11.87 24.50
C GLY A 400 -14.65 -12.78 23.65
N PHE A 401 -15.23 -12.24 22.56
CA PHE A 401 -16.07 -13.02 21.65
C PHE A 401 -15.33 -14.12 20.90
N VAL A 402 -14.00 -14.05 20.83
CA VAL A 402 -13.16 -15.10 20.23
C VAL A 402 -12.45 -15.99 21.25
N GLY A 403 -12.88 -15.96 22.51
CA GLY A 403 -12.42 -16.91 23.53
C GLY A 403 -11.16 -16.49 24.28
N ALA A 404 -10.88 -15.18 24.42
CA ALA A 404 -9.81 -14.70 25.30
C ALA A 404 -10.15 -15.00 26.78
N ALA A 405 -9.35 -15.88 27.38
CA ALA A 405 -9.55 -16.36 28.74
C ALA A 405 -9.42 -15.23 29.77
N ALA A 406 -10.11 -15.40 30.91
CA ALA A 406 -9.90 -14.56 32.07
C ALA A 406 -8.49 -14.79 32.63
N CYS A 407 -7.90 -13.77 33.26
CA CYS A 407 -6.57 -13.88 33.86
C CYS A 407 -6.54 -14.91 34.99
N ASP A 408 -5.50 -15.76 34.99
CA ASP A 408 -5.24 -16.71 36.07
C ASP A 408 -4.81 -15.97 37.35
N LYS A 409 -5.63 -16.10 38.41
CA LYS A 409 -5.40 -15.50 39.72
C LYS A 409 -4.08 -15.95 40.36
N SER A 410 -3.65 -17.18 40.10
CA SER A 410 -2.47 -17.77 40.73
C SER A 410 -1.15 -17.21 40.20
N LYS A 411 -1.12 -16.76 38.93
CA LYS A 411 0.09 -16.30 38.25
C LYS A 411 0.18 -14.78 38.13
N SER A 412 -0.94 -14.12 37.85
CA SER A 412 -0.95 -12.69 37.49
C SER A 412 -1.24 -11.75 38.66
N ARG A 413 -1.84 -12.23 39.75
CA ARG A 413 -2.46 -11.39 40.80
C ARG A 413 -3.38 -10.29 40.22
N CYS A 414 -3.98 -10.46 39.01
CA CYS A 414 -4.87 -9.48 38.35
C CYS A 414 -6.12 -9.21 39.23
N THR A 415 -6.32 -7.96 39.65
CA THR A 415 -7.55 -7.47 40.31
C THR A 415 -8.48 -6.71 39.35
N LEU A 416 -8.08 -6.57 38.08
CA LEU A 416 -8.81 -5.84 37.05
C LEU A 416 -9.95 -6.67 36.45
N GLU A 417 -10.76 -6.04 35.60
CA GLU A 417 -11.88 -6.70 34.89
C GLU A 417 -11.43 -7.88 34.00
N CYS A 418 -10.13 -7.97 33.68
CA CYS A 418 -9.52 -9.15 33.07
C CYS A 418 -9.78 -10.46 33.81
N ASN A 419 -10.02 -10.41 35.11
CA ASN A 419 -10.23 -11.58 35.97
C ASN A 419 -11.66 -12.14 35.87
N LYS A 420 -12.62 -11.37 35.37
CA LYS A 420 -14.01 -11.84 35.26
C LYS A 420 -14.19 -12.62 33.95
N PRO A 421 -15.00 -13.70 33.95
CA PRO A 421 -15.48 -14.31 32.71
C PRO A 421 -16.09 -13.22 31.82
N PHE A 422 -15.78 -13.26 30.52
CA PHE A 422 -16.32 -12.27 29.59
C PHE A 422 -17.82 -12.51 29.43
N GLN A 423 -18.62 -11.47 29.65
CA GLN A 423 -20.05 -11.44 29.36
C GLN A 423 -20.28 -10.25 28.43
N GLY A 424 -20.67 -10.53 27.20
CA GLY A 424 -20.93 -9.52 26.19
C GLY A 424 -22.06 -9.96 25.28
N GLU A 425 -22.79 -8.97 24.77
CA GLU A 425 -23.83 -9.14 23.75
C GLU A 425 -23.52 -8.20 22.58
N MET A 426 -23.68 -8.69 21.37
CA MET A 426 -23.58 -7.89 20.13
C MET A 426 -24.69 -8.30 19.17
N THR A 427 -24.88 -7.57 18.08
CA THR A 427 -25.83 -7.95 17.02
C THR A 427 -25.09 -8.21 15.72
N ILE A 428 -25.28 -9.38 15.12
CA ILE A 428 -24.75 -9.73 13.78
C ILE A 428 -25.93 -10.14 12.90
N GLY A 429 -26.07 -9.52 11.72
CA GLY A 429 -27.18 -9.80 10.80
C GLY A 429 -28.58 -9.62 11.40
N GLY A 430 -28.73 -8.70 12.35
CA GLY A 430 -29.99 -8.44 13.06
C GLY A 430 -30.31 -9.44 14.19
N THR A 431 -29.44 -10.42 14.46
CA THR A 431 -29.62 -11.39 15.55
C THR A 431 -28.71 -11.08 16.74
N PRO A 432 -29.24 -11.07 17.98
CA PRO A 432 -28.43 -10.89 19.17
C PRO A 432 -27.56 -12.13 19.41
N VAL A 433 -26.27 -11.87 19.57
CA VAL A 433 -25.19 -12.81 19.81
C VAL A 433 -24.70 -12.60 21.23
N LYS A 434 -24.83 -13.62 22.08
CA LYS A 434 -24.23 -13.64 23.41
C LYS A 434 -22.90 -14.39 23.39
N ALA A 435 -21.93 -13.87 24.12
CA ALA A 435 -20.68 -14.58 24.35
C ALA A 435 -20.99 -15.93 25.01
N ALA A 436 -20.48 -17.02 24.43
CA ALA A 436 -20.77 -18.36 24.93
C ALA A 436 -20.22 -18.55 26.36
N GLU A 437 -21.09 -18.95 27.29
CA GLU A 437 -20.82 -19.00 28.74
C GLU A 437 -19.70 -19.97 29.14
N ARG A 438 -19.40 -20.95 28.30
CA ARG A 438 -18.30 -21.92 28.46
C ARG A 438 -17.76 -22.33 27.09
N LEU A 439 -16.96 -21.46 26.47
CA LEU A 439 -15.99 -21.93 25.49
C LEU A 439 -14.84 -22.56 26.29
N PRO A 440 -14.55 -23.88 26.16
CA PRO A 440 -13.29 -24.38 26.66
C PRO A 440 -12.18 -23.58 25.96
N GLY A 441 -11.14 -23.18 26.70
CA GLY A 441 -10.13 -22.25 26.20
C GLY A 441 -9.74 -22.62 24.77
N TYR A 442 -9.70 -21.64 23.87
CA TYR A 442 -9.56 -21.82 22.42
C TYR A 442 -8.46 -22.84 22.02
N TYR A 443 -7.37 -22.90 22.79
CA TYR A 443 -6.30 -23.88 22.60
C TYR A 443 -6.55 -25.26 23.24
N ASP A 444 -7.30 -25.31 24.33
CA ASP A 444 -7.69 -26.56 24.99
C ASP A 444 -8.78 -27.30 24.19
N THR A 445 -9.70 -26.58 23.56
CA THR A 445 -10.69 -27.15 22.62
C THR A 445 -10.01 -27.73 21.39
N ILE A 446 -9.07 -26.99 20.79
CA ILE A 446 -8.27 -27.48 19.68
C ILE A 446 -7.44 -28.69 20.09
N LYS A 447 -6.82 -28.69 21.29
CA LYS A 447 -6.08 -29.85 21.82
C LYS A 447 -6.99 -31.03 22.15
N LEU A 448 -8.20 -30.80 22.67
CA LEU A 448 -9.19 -31.84 22.99
C LEU A 448 -9.80 -32.43 21.72
N ALA A 449 -10.13 -31.61 20.72
CA ALA A 449 -10.53 -32.06 19.40
C ALA A 449 -9.37 -32.80 18.71
N ALA A 450 -8.16 -32.27 18.75
CA ALA A 450 -6.97 -32.93 18.23
C ALA A 450 -6.65 -34.23 18.98
N ALA A 451 -6.83 -34.32 20.29
CA ALA A 451 -6.62 -35.55 21.06
C ALA A 451 -7.70 -36.60 20.79
N ALA A 452 -8.95 -36.16 20.56
CA ALA A 452 -10.05 -37.04 20.17
C ALA A 452 -9.88 -37.57 18.73
N VAL A 453 -9.25 -36.81 17.83
CA VAL A 453 -8.98 -37.18 16.44
C VAL A 453 -7.64 -37.95 16.28
N ALA A 454 -6.61 -37.58 17.04
CA ALA A 454 -5.27 -38.18 17.00
C ALA A 454 -5.19 -39.58 17.64
N SER A 455 -6.11 -39.94 18.53
CA SER A 455 -6.20 -41.30 19.08
C SER A 455 -6.57 -42.37 18.04
N VAL A 456 -6.92 -41.96 16.81
CA VAL A 456 -7.41 -42.82 15.72
C VAL A 456 -6.53 -42.72 14.45
N LEU A 457 -5.38 -42.03 14.49
CA LEU A 457 -4.52 -41.82 13.31
C LEU A 457 -3.02 -42.06 13.61
N PRO A 458 -2.23 -42.62 12.68
CA PRO A 458 -0.78 -42.61 12.78
C PRO A 458 -0.26 -41.16 12.79
N GLN A 459 0.65 -40.84 13.71
CA GLN A 459 1.23 -39.50 13.86
C GLN A 459 1.81 -38.99 12.52
N SER A 460 1.15 -38.03 11.87
CA SER A 460 1.79 -37.21 10.86
C SER A 460 2.58 -36.10 11.56
N ARG A 461 3.86 -35.96 11.16
CA ARG A 461 4.76 -34.92 11.67
C ARG A 461 4.19 -33.54 11.36
N SER A 462 4.50 -32.57 12.23
CA SER A 462 4.25 -31.15 12.04
C SER A 462 4.51 -30.74 10.59
N TYR A 463 3.45 -30.32 9.90
CA TYR A 463 3.59 -29.64 8.61
C TYR A 463 4.35 -28.35 8.89
N GLN A 464 5.58 -28.26 8.39
CA GLN A 464 6.22 -26.98 8.16
C GLN A 464 5.48 -26.33 6.99
N ASP A 465 5.07 -25.07 7.16
CA ASP A 465 4.51 -24.21 6.12
C ASP A 465 5.60 -23.86 5.08
N SER A 466 6.17 -24.86 4.40
CA SER A 466 6.97 -24.64 3.20
C SER A 466 6.05 -24.79 1.99
N VAL A 467 5.83 -23.65 1.33
CA VAL A 467 4.94 -23.46 0.18
C VAL A 467 5.33 -24.33 -1.04
N ASP A 468 6.53 -24.93 -1.03
CA ASP A 468 7.12 -25.66 -2.16
C ASP A 468 7.56 -27.11 -1.86
N ALA A 469 7.12 -27.74 -0.75
CA ALA A 469 7.53 -29.12 -0.48
C ALA A 469 6.93 -30.11 -1.53
N PRO A 470 7.76 -30.94 -2.19
CA PRO A 470 7.27 -31.92 -3.16
C PRO A 470 6.42 -32.97 -2.44
N ARG A 471 5.13 -33.05 -2.79
CA ARG A 471 4.19 -34.01 -2.22
C ARG A 471 4.56 -35.44 -2.65
N LYS A 472 4.66 -36.33 -1.66
CA LYS A 472 4.84 -37.79 -1.87
C LYS A 472 3.57 -38.41 -2.44
N GLY A 473 3.61 -38.77 -3.73
CA GLY A 473 2.68 -39.67 -4.42
C GLY A 473 1.25 -39.14 -4.62
N PRO A 474 0.54 -39.52 -5.70
CA PRO A 474 -0.84 -39.08 -5.91
C PRO A 474 -1.75 -39.72 -4.85
N HIS A 475 -2.33 -38.91 -3.97
CA HIS A 475 -3.48 -39.34 -3.16
C HIS A 475 -4.57 -39.85 -4.11
N LYS A 476 -5.01 -41.10 -3.93
CA LYS A 476 -6.03 -41.72 -4.79
C LYS A 476 -7.46 -41.56 -4.25
N GLU A 477 -7.62 -41.26 -2.96
CA GLU A 477 -8.92 -41.12 -2.28
C GLU A 477 -8.83 -40.24 -1.03
N SER A 478 -9.97 -39.67 -0.60
CA SER A 478 -10.09 -38.85 0.62
C SER A 478 -10.06 -39.69 1.90
N ILE A 479 -9.77 -39.05 3.03
CA ILE A 479 -9.86 -39.66 4.38
C ILE A 479 -11.29 -40.19 4.60
N PHE A 480 -12.29 -39.38 4.29
CA PHE A 480 -13.69 -39.76 4.44
C PHE A 480 -14.03 -41.03 3.65
N LYS A 481 -13.64 -41.09 2.38
CA LYS A 481 -13.89 -42.25 1.52
C LYS A 481 -13.17 -43.50 1.97
N SER A 482 -11.93 -43.37 2.41
CA SER A 482 -11.15 -44.51 2.91
C SER A 482 -11.86 -45.23 4.06
N ARG A 483 -12.54 -44.47 4.93
CA ARG A 483 -13.23 -44.97 6.14
C ARG A 483 -14.68 -45.37 5.90
N HIS A 484 -15.46 -44.51 5.25
CA HIS A 484 -16.91 -44.69 5.11
C HIS A 484 -17.32 -45.42 3.84
N LYS A 485 -16.39 -45.61 2.90
CA LYS A 485 -16.67 -46.15 1.55
C LYS A 485 -17.77 -45.39 0.80
N LYS A 486 -17.95 -44.11 1.17
CA LYS A 486 -18.85 -43.13 0.56
C LYS A 486 -18.04 -41.89 0.18
N GLU A 487 -18.57 -41.05 -0.71
CA GLU A 487 -17.87 -39.84 -1.17
C GLU A 487 -18.34 -38.57 -0.44
N ALA A 488 -17.40 -37.71 -0.07
CA ALA A 488 -17.67 -36.40 0.51
C ALA A 488 -17.55 -35.30 -0.55
N ILE A 489 -18.51 -34.37 -0.54
CA ILE A 489 -18.61 -33.26 -1.48
C ILE A 489 -18.49 -31.94 -0.73
N LEU A 490 -17.61 -31.07 -1.22
CA LEU A 490 -17.52 -29.67 -0.84
C LEU A 490 -18.08 -28.79 -1.95
N SER A 491 -18.99 -27.89 -1.62
CA SER A 491 -19.61 -26.93 -2.54
C SER A 491 -19.37 -25.51 -2.04
N MET A 492 -18.85 -24.63 -2.89
CA MET A 492 -18.46 -23.26 -2.54
C MET A 492 -19.15 -22.24 -3.45
N ASP A 493 -19.89 -21.34 -2.83
CA ASP A 493 -20.69 -20.35 -3.57
C ASP A 493 -19.84 -19.27 -4.25
N GLY A 494 -20.42 -18.61 -5.26
CA GLY A 494 -19.89 -17.36 -5.80
C GLY A 494 -20.22 -16.15 -4.91
N GLY A 495 -19.51 -15.03 -5.10
CA GLY A 495 -19.70 -13.83 -4.28
C GLY A 495 -18.54 -12.82 -4.26
N GLY A 496 -17.73 -12.73 -5.31
CA GLY A 496 -16.65 -11.72 -5.40
C GLY A 496 -15.62 -11.81 -4.26
N ILE A 497 -15.22 -10.66 -3.70
CA ILE A 497 -14.24 -10.56 -2.60
C ILE A 497 -14.74 -11.19 -1.30
N ARG A 498 -16.08 -11.36 -1.14
CA ARG A 498 -16.67 -12.08 0.00
C ARG A 498 -16.26 -13.55 0.05
N GLY A 499 -15.59 -14.08 -0.99
CA GLY A 499 -14.88 -15.36 -0.94
C GLY A 499 -13.89 -15.48 0.23
N LEU A 500 -13.43 -14.36 0.81
CA LEU A 500 -12.70 -14.35 2.08
C LEU A 500 -13.47 -15.06 3.22
N ILE A 501 -14.81 -15.01 3.25
CA ILE A 501 -15.64 -15.75 4.21
C ILE A 501 -15.47 -17.26 4.01
N LEU A 502 -15.50 -17.73 2.75
CA LEU A 502 -15.27 -19.15 2.44
C LEU A 502 -13.91 -19.59 2.95
N ILE A 503 -12.88 -18.80 2.70
CA ILE A 503 -11.52 -19.05 3.17
C ILE A 503 -11.49 -19.15 4.70
N GLN A 504 -12.16 -18.25 5.42
CA GLN A 504 -12.23 -18.28 6.88
C GLN A 504 -12.96 -19.53 7.42
N LEU A 505 -14.00 -19.99 6.72
CA LEU A 505 -14.72 -21.23 7.06
C LEU A 505 -13.88 -22.48 6.76
N LEU A 506 -13.14 -22.50 5.66
CA LEU A 506 -12.20 -23.58 5.34
C LEU A 506 -11.06 -23.66 6.36
N LEU A 507 -10.48 -22.51 6.73
CA LEU A 507 -9.48 -22.44 7.80
C LEU A 507 -10.01 -23.01 9.12
N ALA A 508 -11.29 -22.75 9.44
CA ALA A 508 -11.93 -23.37 10.60
C ALA A 508 -12.03 -24.90 10.44
N LEU A 509 -12.45 -25.41 9.27
CA LEU A 509 -12.49 -26.86 9.04
C LEU A 509 -11.11 -27.52 9.18
N GLU A 510 -10.04 -26.92 8.65
CA GLU A 510 -8.65 -27.39 8.83
C GLU A 510 -8.24 -27.35 10.31
N GLU A 511 -8.66 -26.31 11.03
CA GLU A 511 -8.39 -26.16 12.46
C GLU A 511 -9.06 -27.25 13.31
N PHE A 512 -10.31 -27.60 13.01
CA PHE A 512 -11.08 -28.63 13.73
C PHE A 512 -10.66 -30.05 13.38
N THR A 513 -10.28 -30.30 12.13
CA THR A 513 -9.89 -31.64 11.64
C THR A 513 -8.40 -31.92 11.78
N LYS A 514 -7.56 -30.88 11.83
CA LYS A 514 -6.09 -30.97 11.72
C LYS A 514 -5.60 -31.63 10.42
N GLN A 515 -6.43 -31.58 9.37
CA GLN A 515 -6.12 -32.11 8.06
C GLN A 515 -6.35 -31.03 7.01
N PRO A 516 -5.56 -30.98 5.94
CA PRO A 516 -5.77 -30.04 4.85
C PRO A 516 -7.05 -30.38 4.08
N ILE A 517 -7.76 -29.36 3.58
CA ILE A 517 -9.04 -29.53 2.86
C ILE A 517 -8.95 -30.56 1.73
N ILE A 518 -7.84 -30.58 1.00
CA ILE A 518 -7.62 -31.48 -0.15
C ILE A 518 -7.68 -32.98 0.22
N GLN A 519 -7.45 -33.33 1.50
CA GLN A 519 -7.50 -34.72 1.97
C GLN A 519 -8.88 -35.10 2.52
N LEU A 520 -9.78 -34.13 2.74
CA LEU A 520 -11.06 -34.34 3.40
C LEU A 520 -12.20 -34.68 2.42
N PHE A 521 -12.12 -34.18 1.18
CA PHE A 521 -13.20 -34.26 0.21
C PHE A 521 -12.77 -34.98 -1.07
N ASP A 522 -13.68 -35.72 -1.69
CA ASP A 522 -13.46 -36.39 -2.98
C ASP A 522 -13.84 -35.50 -4.16
N TRP A 523 -14.79 -34.59 -3.92
CA TRP A 523 -15.37 -33.68 -4.90
C TRP A 523 -15.35 -32.26 -4.35
N ILE A 524 -14.88 -31.31 -5.16
CA ILE A 524 -14.92 -29.89 -4.85
C ILE A 524 -15.58 -29.15 -5.99
N ALA A 525 -16.73 -28.52 -5.71
CA ALA A 525 -17.46 -27.69 -6.65
C ALA A 525 -17.38 -26.22 -6.24
N GLY A 526 -17.28 -25.33 -7.22
CA GLY A 526 -17.20 -23.90 -6.97
C GLY A 526 -17.77 -23.03 -8.08
N THR A 527 -18.33 -21.88 -7.70
CA THR A 527 -18.80 -20.85 -8.64
C THR A 527 -18.08 -19.54 -8.38
N SER A 528 -17.73 -18.80 -9.43
CA SER A 528 -17.07 -17.49 -9.33
C SER A 528 -15.84 -17.57 -8.41
N THR A 529 -15.81 -16.77 -7.35
CA THR A 529 -14.81 -16.82 -6.29
C THR A 529 -14.61 -18.21 -5.65
N GLY A 530 -15.69 -18.95 -5.39
CA GLY A 530 -15.61 -20.34 -4.92
C GLY A 530 -14.96 -21.26 -5.96
N GLY A 531 -15.14 -20.97 -7.25
CA GLY A 531 -14.46 -21.68 -8.35
C GLY A 531 -12.96 -21.42 -8.35
N ILE A 532 -12.54 -20.16 -8.22
CA ILE A 532 -11.12 -19.77 -8.11
C ILE A 532 -10.48 -20.44 -6.90
N LEU A 533 -11.15 -20.44 -5.75
CA LEU A 533 -10.69 -21.08 -4.52
C LEU A 533 -10.60 -22.61 -4.63
N ALA A 534 -11.57 -23.25 -5.28
CA ALA A 534 -11.53 -24.69 -5.56
C ALA A 534 -10.30 -25.05 -6.40
N LEU A 535 -10.01 -24.27 -7.44
CA LEU A 535 -8.82 -24.46 -8.27
C LEU A 535 -7.53 -24.24 -7.46
N ALA A 536 -7.49 -23.21 -6.60
CA ALA A 536 -6.31 -22.93 -5.78
C ALA A 536 -5.97 -24.09 -4.83
N ILE A 537 -6.96 -24.58 -4.08
CA ILE A 537 -6.78 -25.65 -3.10
C ILE A 537 -6.35 -26.96 -3.77
N THR A 538 -6.98 -27.30 -4.90
CA THR A 538 -6.67 -28.51 -5.65
C THR A 538 -5.29 -28.50 -6.30
N HIS A 539 -4.78 -27.31 -6.65
CA HIS A 539 -3.40 -27.12 -7.11
C HIS A 539 -2.40 -26.95 -5.95
N GLY A 540 -2.83 -27.25 -4.71
CA GLY A 540 -1.94 -27.41 -3.56
C GLY A 540 -1.78 -26.17 -2.69
N LYS A 541 -2.45 -25.06 -3.00
CA LYS A 541 -2.42 -23.84 -2.18
C LYS A 541 -3.23 -24.05 -0.90
N SER A 542 -2.67 -23.65 0.24
CA SER A 542 -3.38 -23.72 1.52
C SER A 542 -4.50 -22.67 1.60
N ALA A 543 -5.49 -22.90 2.46
CA ALA A 543 -6.52 -21.88 2.71
C ALA A 543 -5.91 -20.58 3.27
N ARG A 544 -4.86 -20.68 4.10
CA ARG A 544 -4.12 -19.51 4.63
C ARG A 544 -3.45 -18.72 3.52
N TYR A 545 -2.81 -19.40 2.56
CA TYR A 545 -2.24 -18.74 1.39
C TYR A 545 -3.31 -18.02 0.58
N CYS A 546 -4.47 -18.68 0.37
CA CYS A 546 -5.60 -18.10 -0.35
C CYS A 546 -6.16 -16.85 0.33
N GLN A 547 -6.10 -16.76 1.67
CA GLN A 547 -6.48 -15.54 2.39
C GLN A 547 -5.60 -14.36 1.96
N GLY A 548 -4.28 -14.53 2.00
CA GLY A 548 -3.34 -13.50 1.54
C GLY A 548 -3.47 -13.20 0.05
N LEU A 549 -3.69 -14.23 -0.76
CA LEU A 549 -3.94 -14.13 -2.20
C LEU A 549 -5.08 -13.16 -2.51
N TYR A 550 -6.19 -13.25 -1.78
CA TYR A 550 -7.36 -12.41 -2.01
C TYR A 550 -7.16 -10.96 -1.56
N PHE A 551 -6.44 -10.74 -0.45
CA PHE A 551 -6.05 -9.40 -0.03
C PHE A 551 -5.11 -8.74 -1.06
N ARG A 552 -4.23 -9.49 -1.72
CA ARG A 552 -3.44 -8.94 -2.84
C ARG A 552 -4.29 -8.72 -4.10
N MET A 553 -5.18 -9.67 -4.41
CA MET A 553 -6.02 -9.62 -5.60
C MET A 553 -6.90 -8.38 -5.62
N LYS A 554 -7.58 -8.04 -4.51
CA LYS A 554 -8.52 -6.92 -4.47
C LYS A 554 -7.86 -5.59 -4.86
N ASP A 555 -6.61 -5.40 -4.45
CA ASP A 555 -5.87 -4.16 -4.66
C ASP A 555 -5.34 -4.04 -6.10
N LEU A 556 -5.02 -5.18 -6.73
CA LEU A 556 -4.54 -5.23 -8.11
C LEU A 556 -5.68 -5.24 -9.15
N VAL A 557 -6.84 -5.78 -8.77
CA VAL A 557 -7.92 -6.10 -9.73
C VAL A 557 -9.04 -5.08 -9.72
N PHE A 558 -9.37 -4.48 -8.56
CA PHE A 558 -10.49 -3.53 -8.45
C PHE A 558 -10.02 -2.07 -8.52
N GLU A 559 -9.11 -1.79 -9.44
CA GLU A 559 -8.60 -0.44 -9.69
C GLU A 559 -9.32 0.21 -10.89
N GLY A 560 -9.81 1.43 -10.73
CA GLY A 560 -10.46 2.20 -11.80
C GLY A 560 -12.00 2.13 -11.80
N GLN A 561 -12.61 2.30 -12.97
CA GLN A 561 -14.07 2.36 -13.14
C GLN A 561 -14.63 1.05 -13.70
N ARG A 562 -15.84 0.69 -13.28
CA ARG A 562 -16.54 -0.49 -13.81
C ARG A 562 -17.05 -0.26 -15.24
N PRO A 563 -17.04 -1.29 -16.11
CA PRO A 563 -16.39 -2.59 -15.90
C PRO A 563 -14.85 -2.45 -15.92
N TYR A 564 -14.19 -3.14 -14.99
CA TYR A 564 -12.76 -3.13 -14.82
C TYR A 564 -12.03 -3.73 -16.03
N ASP A 565 -10.78 -3.31 -16.21
CA ASP A 565 -9.90 -3.97 -17.16
C ASP A 565 -9.68 -5.43 -16.74
N SER A 566 -9.72 -6.34 -17.71
CA SER A 566 -9.52 -7.77 -17.47
C SER A 566 -8.04 -8.14 -17.42
N GLU A 567 -7.14 -7.29 -17.93
CA GLU A 567 -5.70 -7.58 -17.99
C GLU A 567 -5.08 -7.82 -16.60
N PRO A 568 -5.34 -7.01 -15.55
CA PRO A 568 -4.79 -7.25 -14.21
C PRO A 568 -5.23 -8.60 -13.63
N LEU A 569 -6.52 -8.93 -13.75
CA LEU A 569 -7.05 -10.22 -13.29
C LEU A 569 -6.44 -11.39 -14.07
N GLU A 570 -6.30 -11.28 -15.39
CA GLU A 570 -5.69 -12.34 -16.20
C GLU A 570 -4.21 -12.54 -15.87
N LYS A 571 -3.45 -11.45 -15.71
CA LYS A 571 -2.04 -11.51 -15.31
C LYS A 571 -1.89 -12.16 -13.93
N PHE A 572 -2.72 -11.75 -12.97
CA PHE A 572 -2.78 -12.34 -11.64
C PHE A 572 -3.07 -13.84 -11.71
N LEU A 573 -4.13 -14.26 -12.42
CA LEU A 573 -4.48 -15.68 -12.54
C LEU A 573 -3.39 -16.50 -13.24
N LYS A 574 -2.70 -15.94 -14.24
CA LYS A 574 -1.58 -16.58 -14.93
C LYS A 574 -0.36 -16.77 -14.02
N GLN A 575 -0.01 -15.75 -13.23
CA GLN A 575 1.07 -15.85 -12.25
C GLN A 575 0.75 -16.91 -11.19
N GLU A 576 -0.49 -16.96 -10.75
CA GLU A 576 -0.93 -17.80 -9.64
C GLU A 576 -1.18 -19.26 -10.06
N PHE A 577 -1.74 -19.51 -11.23
CA PHE A 577 -2.05 -20.87 -11.69
C PHE A 577 -1.10 -21.42 -12.75
N GLY A 578 -0.21 -20.58 -13.29
CA GLY A 578 0.66 -20.90 -14.42
C GLY A 578 -0.05 -20.78 -15.78
N GLU A 579 0.67 -20.29 -16.79
CA GLU A 579 0.08 -19.99 -18.10
C GLU A 579 -0.34 -21.24 -18.90
N SER A 580 0.38 -22.35 -18.72
CA SER A 580 0.21 -23.59 -19.48
C SER A 580 -0.36 -24.75 -18.67
N VAL A 581 -0.74 -24.51 -17.41
CA VAL A 581 -1.24 -25.58 -16.52
C VAL A 581 -2.66 -25.96 -16.95
N LYS A 582 -2.85 -27.25 -17.18
CA LYS A 582 -4.11 -27.85 -17.64
C LYS A 582 -4.95 -28.35 -16.47
N MET A 583 -6.27 -28.37 -16.63
CA MET A 583 -7.21 -28.84 -15.60
C MET A 583 -6.93 -30.29 -15.16
N THR A 584 -6.56 -31.16 -16.10
CA THR A 584 -6.25 -32.58 -15.84
C THR A 584 -4.88 -32.80 -15.19
N SER A 585 -4.12 -31.76 -14.85
CA SER A 585 -2.87 -31.89 -14.10
C SER A 585 -3.08 -32.38 -12.67
N VAL A 586 -4.26 -32.10 -12.10
CA VAL A 586 -4.71 -32.61 -10.80
C VAL A 586 -5.63 -33.80 -11.03
N LEU A 587 -5.30 -34.95 -10.43
CA LEU A 587 -6.12 -36.18 -10.54
C LEU A 587 -7.14 -36.32 -9.40
N HIS A 588 -6.82 -35.80 -8.22
CA HIS A 588 -7.65 -35.87 -7.03
C HIS A 588 -7.43 -34.64 -6.14
N PRO A 589 -8.48 -34.05 -5.56
CA PRO A 589 -9.89 -34.39 -5.70
C PRO A 589 -10.43 -34.02 -7.10
N ARG A 590 -11.63 -34.52 -7.42
CA ARG A 590 -12.31 -34.12 -8.65
C ARG A 590 -12.94 -32.75 -8.46
N VAL A 591 -12.78 -31.88 -9.46
CA VAL A 591 -13.15 -30.47 -9.39
C VAL A 591 -14.20 -30.15 -10.44
N LEU A 592 -15.21 -29.38 -10.03
CA LEU A 592 -16.23 -28.82 -10.91
C LEU A 592 -16.31 -27.30 -10.71
N VAL A 593 -16.00 -26.54 -11.76
CA VAL A 593 -16.10 -25.07 -11.71
C VAL A 593 -17.14 -24.62 -12.73
N THR A 594 -18.11 -23.81 -12.30
CA THR A 594 -19.22 -23.38 -13.15
C THR A 594 -18.83 -22.21 -14.06
N GLY A 595 -19.45 -22.13 -15.24
CA GLY A 595 -19.42 -20.97 -16.12
C GLY A 595 -20.64 -20.98 -17.02
N VAL A 596 -21.11 -19.81 -17.47
CA VAL A 596 -22.29 -19.72 -18.34
C VAL A 596 -21.86 -19.45 -19.77
N LEU A 597 -22.25 -20.33 -20.69
CA LEU A 597 -22.13 -20.11 -22.12
C LEU A 597 -23.25 -19.17 -22.58
N ALA A 598 -22.90 -17.90 -22.77
CA ALA A 598 -23.82 -16.81 -23.08
C ALA A 598 -23.79 -16.39 -24.57
N ASP A 599 -22.93 -17.02 -25.38
CA ASP A 599 -22.87 -16.88 -26.84
C ASP A 599 -24.08 -17.50 -27.56
N ARG A 600 -24.94 -18.21 -26.84
CA ARG A 600 -26.08 -19.00 -27.34
C ARG A 600 -27.37 -18.68 -26.59
N ARG A 601 -28.51 -18.95 -27.25
CA ARG A 601 -29.84 -18.88 -26.64
C ARG A 601 -30.61 -20.20 -26.89
N PRO A 602 -31.10 -20.88 -25.84
CA PRO A 602 -30.96 -20.53 -24.42
C PRO A 602 -29.50 -20.59 -23.95
N ALA A 603 -29.13 -19.74 -22.97
CA ALA A 603 -27.83 -19.82 -22.32
C ALA A 603 -27.71 -21.15 -21.56
N SER A 604 -26.52 -21.74 -21.50
CA SER A 604 -26.31 -23.06 -20.90
C SER A 604 -25.20 -23.05 -19.88
N LEU A 605 -25.37 -23.82 -18.80
CA LEU A 605 -24.33 -24.06 -17.82
C LEU A 605 -23.22 -24.95 -18.41
N HIS A 606 -21.97 -24.55 -18.20
CA HIS A 606 -20.78 -25.32 -18.51
C HIS A 606 -20.01 -25.59 -17.22
N PHE A 607 -19.41 -26.77 -17.12
CA PHE A 607 -18.50 -27.11 -16.03
C PHE A 607 -17.08 -27.28 -16.59
N PHE A 608 -16.15 -26.48 -16.07
CA PHE A 608 -14.73 -26.75 -16.18
C PHE A 608 -14.38 -27.87 -15.19
N ARG A 609 -13.86 -28.99 -15.71
CA ARG A 609 -13.62 -30.22 -14.94
C ARG A 609 -12.18 -30.68 -15.11
N ASN A 610 -11.65 -31.43 -14.16
CA ASN A 610 -10.40 -32.18 -14.30
C ASN A 610 -10.61 -33.66 -14.70
N PHE A 611 -11.83 -34.04 -15.04
CA PHE A 611 -12.22 -35.37 -15.49
C PHE A 611 -13.20 -35.28 -16.66
N ASP A 612 -13.26 -36.32 -17.48
CA ASP A 612 -14.16 -36.41 -18.62
C ASP A 612 -15.51 -37.03 -18.23
N VAL A 613 -16.59 -36.48 -18.82
CA VAL A 613 -17.95 -37.03 -18.78
C VAL A 613 -18.45 -37.10 -20.22
N PRO A 614 -18.89 -38.26 -20.72
CA PRO A 614 -19.51 -38.37 -22.03
C PRO A 614 -20.78 -37.50 -22.11
N ASP A 615 -20.93 -36.73 -23.18
CA ASP A 615 -22.11 -35.88 -23.40
C ASP A 615 -23.16 -36.60 -24.25
N GLU A 616 -24.12 -37.28 -23.60
CA GLU A 616 -25.22 -37.97 -24.28
C GLU A 616 -26.19 -37.01 -25.01
N ASP A 617 -26.42 -35.81 -24.48
CA ASP A 617 -27.44 -34.86 -24.99
C ASP A 617 -26.88 -33.84 -26.00
N TRP A 618 -25.55 -33.66 -26.05
CA TRP A 618 -24.92 -32.63 -26.89
C TRP A 618 -24.70 -33.11 -28.34
N ASP A 619 -24.44 -34.41 -28.54
CA ASP A 619 -24.19 -35.01 -29.86
C ASP A 619 -25.45 -35.02 -30.76
N ALA A 620 -26.66 -35.07 -30.19
CA ALA A 620 -27.91 -34.98 -30.97
C ALA A 620 -28.20 -33.55 -31.47
N ALA A 621 -27.75 -32.52 -30.74
CA ALA A 621 -27.86 -31.11 -31.13
C ALA A 621 -26.72 -30.65 -32.08
N GLN A 622 -25.65 -31.44 -32.21
CA GLN A 622 -24.43 -31.12 -32.95
C GLN A 622 -24.57 -31.05 -34.47
N SER A 623 -25.56 -31.73 -35.08
CA SER A 623 -25.67 -31.71 -36.55
C SER A 623 -26.16 -30.37 -37.11
N ILE A 624 -26.56 -29.42 -36.25
CA ILE A 624 -27.22 -28.15 -36.63
C ILE A 624 -26.53 -26.89 -36.04
N SER A 625 -25.59 -27.03 -35.09
CA SER A 625 -25.10 -25.91 -34.27
C SER A 625 -23.93 -25.12 -34.89
N ARG A 626 -24.04 -23.78 -34.94
CA ARG A 626 -22.98 -22.84 -35.37
C ARG A 626 -22.02 -22.43 -34.25
N PHE A 627 -22.19 -22.93 -33.02
CA PHE A 627 -21.43 -22.49 -31.85
C PHE A 627 -20.11 -23.26 -31.68
N SER A 628 -19.03 -22.58 -31.30
CA SER A 628 -17.77 -23.22 -30.96
C SER A 628 -17.89 -24.08 -29.71
N GLN A 629 -17.33 -25.29 -29.74
CA GLN A 629 -17.30 -26.17 -28.57
C GLN A 629 -16.25 -25.69 -27.57
N PRO A 630 -16.56 -25.72 -26.25
CA PRO A 630 -15.54 -25.60 -25.22
C PRO A 630 -14.47 -26.68 -25.41
N PRO A 631 -13.20 -26.38 -25.14
CA PRO A 631 -12.14 -27.39 -25.20
C PRO A 631 -12.41 -28.52 -24.21
N LYS A 632 -11.93 -29.73 -24.51
CA LYS A 632 -12.00 -30.87 -23.59
C LYS A 632 -11.20 -30.55 -22.30
N PRO A 633 -11.54 -31.17 -21.16
CA PRO A 633 -10.77 -31.06 -19.90
C PRO A 633 -9.24 -31.15 -20.09
N SER A 634 -8.77 -32.03 -20.97
CA SER A 634 -7.34 -32.22 -21.28
C SER A 634 -6.66 -31.02 -21.93
N ASP A 635 -7.42 -30.10 -22.52
CA ASP A 635 -6.92 -28.91 -23.22
C ASP A 635 -7.37 -27.60 -22.54
N GLN A 636 -8.19 -27.69 -21.50
CA GLN A 636 -8.60 -26.55 -20.68
C GLN A 636 -7.46 -26.09 -19.77
N LEU A 637 -7.12 -24.80 -19.86
CA LEU A 637 -6.16 -24.16 -18.97
C LEU A 637 -6.83 -23.71 -17.66
N VAL A 638 -6.14 -23.88 -16.54
CA VAL A 638 -6.67 -23.59 -15.20
C VAL A 638 -6.98 -22.11 -15.03
N TRP A 639 -6.05 -21.22 -15.41
CA TRP A 639 -6.28 -19.77 -15.31
C TRP A 639 -7.45 -19.30 -16.17
N ARG A 640 -7.70 -19.98 -17.31
CA ARG A 640 -8.85 -19.67 -18.17
C ARG A 640 -10.17 -20.13 -17.56
N ALA A 641 -10.20 -21.30 -16.94
CA ALA A 641 -11.35 -21.75 -16.17
C ALA A 641 -11.67 -20.79 -15.01
N ALA A 642 -10.63 -20.36 -14.28
CA ALA A 642 -10.73 -19.37 -13.21
C ALA A 642 -11.28 -18.02 -13.72
N ARG A 643 -10.80 -17.53 -14.87
CA ARG A 643 -11.29 -16.29 -15.47
C ARG A 643 -12.72 -16.39 -16.00
N GLY A 644 -13.06 -17.54 -16.59
CA GLY A 644 -14.41 -17.82 -17.11
C GLY A 644 -15.45 -17.88 -16.01
N THR A 645 -15.15 -18.55 -14.89
CA THR A 645 -16.06 -18.60 -13.74
C THR A 645 -16.22 -17.26 -13.05
N GLY A 646 -15.15 -16.45 -12.94
CA GLY A 646 -15.18 -15.14 -12.31
C GLY A 646 -15.61 -13.97 -13.22
N ALA A 647 -16.16 -14.24 -14.41
CA ALA A 647 -16.52 -13.22 -15.39
C ALA A 647 -17.86 -12.52 -15.08
N ALA A 648 -17.95 -11.88 -13.90
CA ALA A 648 -19.17 -11.22 -13.44
C ALA A 648 -19.51 -10.04 -14.37
N PRO A 649 -20.65 -10.06 -15.10
CA PRO A 649 -20.91 -9.12 -16.22
C PRO A 649 -20.94 -7.63 -15.82
N SER A 650 -21.26 -7.33 -14.57
CA SER A 650 -21.28 -5.97 -14.01
C SER A 650 -19.89 -5.46 -13.60
N PHE A 651 -18.91 -6.34 -13.46
CA PHE A 651 -17.56 -6.03 -12.99
C PHE A 651 -16.52 -6.22 -14.09
N PHE A 652 -16.64 -7.26 -14.91
CA PHE A 652 -15.68 -7.60 -15.95
C PHE A 652 -16.37 -7.91 -17.28
N ARG A 653 -15.62 -7.72 -18.36
CA ARG A 653 -16.04 -8.17 -19.69
C ARG A 653 -16.12 -9.70 -19.75
N ALA A 654 -16.95 -10.21 -20.66
CA ALA A 654 -17.05 -11.63 -20.95
C ALA A 654 -15.69 -12.22 -21.40
N MET A 655 -15.44 -13.47 -21.04
CA MET A 655 -14.25 -14.19 -21.46
C MET A 655 -14.59 -15.13 -22.62
N GLY A 656 -14.42 -14.66 -23.86
CA GLY A 656 -14.90 -15.40 -25.03
C GLY A 656 -16.42 -15.64 -24.90
N PRO A 657 -16.91 -16.91 -24.94
CA PRO A 657 -18.33 -17.20 -24.78
C PRO A 657 -18.81 -17.24 -23.32
N PHE A 658 -17.91 -17.11 -22.34
CA PHE A 658 -18.22 -17.34 -20.93
C PHE A 658 -18.57 -16.07 -20.15
N LEU A 659 -19.63 -16.18 -19.33
CA LEU A 659 -19.96 -15.29 -18.21
C LEU A 659 -19.88 -16.06 -16.89
N ASP A 660 -19.93 -15.32 -15.77
CA ASP A 660 -19.92 -15.89 -14.42
C ASP A 660 -21.00 -16.98 -14.25
N GLY A 661 -20.58 -18.10 -13.65
CA GLY A 661 -21.45 -19.22 -13.27
C GLY A 661 -22.61 -18.80 -12.37
N GLY A 662 -22.47 -17.69 -11.65
CA GLY A 662 -23.45 -17.14 -10.73
C GLY A 662 -24.80 -16.82 -11.35
N LEU A 663 -24.86 -16.60 -12.67
CA LEU A 663 -26.13 -16.34 -13.37
C LEU A 663 -27.08 -17.56 -13.41
N ILE A 664 -26.56 -18.78 -13.26
CA ILE A 664 -27.34 -20.02 -13.29
C ILE A 664 -27.17 -20.83 -12.01
N ALA A 665 -25.93 -20.99 -11.53
CA ALA A 665 -25.56 -21.92 -10.47
C ALA A 665 -24.67 -21.24 -9.42
N ASN A 666 -25.11 -20.12 -8.83
CA ASN A 666 -24.28 -19.39 -7.85
C ASN A 666 -23.97 -20.19 -6.58
N ASN A 667 -24.92 -21.04 -6.15
CA ASN A 667 -24.67 -22.13 -5.23
C ASN A 667 -24.62 -23.44 -6.06
N PRO A 668 -23.44 -24.03 -6.30
CA PRO A 668 -23.31 -25.14 -7.25
C PRO A 668 -23.73 -26.50 -6.66
N THR A 669 -24.38 -26.54 -5.48
CA THR A 669 -24.61 -27.81 -4.76
C THR A 669 -25.52 -28.76 -5.54
N LEU A 670 -26.65 -28.27 -6.04
CA LEU A 670 -27.60 -29.10 -6.80
C LEU A 670 -27.01 -29.51 -8.15
N ASP A 671 -26.34 -28.58 -8.83
CA ASP A 671 -25.72 -28.81 -10.13
C ASP A 671 -24.57 -29.82 -10.01
N ALA A 672 -23.76 -29.73 -8.95
CA ALA A 672 -22.69 -30.68 -8.66
C ALA A 672 -23.25 -32.08 -8.35
N LEU A 673 -24.30 -32.20 -7.53
CA LEU A 673 -24.96 -33.50 -7.28
C LEU A 673 -25.47 -34.13 -8.58
N THR A 674 -26.05 -33.30 -9.45
CA THR A 674 -26.55 -33.72 -10.76
C THR A 674 -25.41 -34.22 -11.65
N ASP A 675 -24.32 -33.48 -11.74
CA ASP A 675 -23.18 -33.83 -12.59
C ASP A 675 -22.40 -35.03 -12.07
N ILE A 676 -22.24 -35.16 -10.74
CA ILE A 676 -21.63 -36.35 -10.12
C ILE A 676 -22.52 -37.58 -10.36
N HIS A 677 -23.84 -37.45 -10.28
CA HIS A 677 -24.75 -38.54 -10.62
C HIS A 677 -24.60 -38.95 -12.09
N LYS A 678 -24.52 -37.99 -13.02
CA LYS A 678 -24.26 -38.24 -14.45
C LYS A 678 -22.92 -38.98 -14.64
N TYR A 679 -21.85 -38.51 -14.01
CA TYR A 679 -20.54 -39.18 -14.05
C TYR A 679 -20.59 -40.61 -13.49
N ASN A 680 -21.26 -40.80 -12.35
CA ASN A 680 -21.42 -42.12 -11.75
C ASN A 680 -22.15 -43.08 -12.69
N ARG A 681 -23.23 -42.62 -13.35
CA ARG A 681 -24.01 -43.42 -14.30
C ARG A 681 -23.21 -43.76 -15.57
N LEU A 682 -22.55 -42.77 -16.16
CA LEU A 682 -21.98 -42.89 -17.51
C LEU A 682 -20.53 -43.40 -17.53
N VAL A 683 -19.76 -43.11 -16.48
CA VAL A 683 -18.32 -43.40 -16.45
C VAL A 683 -18.00 -44.51 -15.46
N ARG A 684 -18.60 -44.49 -14.26
CA ARG A 684 -18.26 -45.48 -13.21
C ARG A 684 -19.15 -46.72 -13.21
N GLY A 685 -20.40 -46.61 -13.63
CA GLY A 685 -21.38 -47.70 -13.59
C GLY A 685 -21.41 -48.37 -12.22
N ASP A 686 -21.15 -49.67 -12.17
CA ASP A 686 -21.17 -50.48 -10.94
C ASP A 686 -20.07 -50.10 -9.93
N THR A 687 -19.04 -49.36 -10.34
CA THR A 687 -17.97 -48.87 -9.44
C THR A 687 -18.29 -47.51 -8.82
N ALA A 688 -19.49 -46.98 -9.06
CA ALA A 688 -19.98 -45.75 -8.48
C ALA A 688 -20.05 -45.85 -6.95
N CYS A 689 -19.75 -44.74 -6.28
CA CYS A 689 -19.80 -44.64 -4.83
C CYS A 689 -20.97 -43.72 -4.45
N SER A 690 -21.70 -44.07 -3.39
CA SER A 690 -22.83 -43.27 -2.95
C SER A 690 -22.38 -41.98 -2.25
N PHE A 691 -23.25 -40.98 -2.27
CA PHE A 691 -23.05 -39.75 -1.53
C PHE A 691 -23.04 -40.04 -0.01
N GLY A 692 -21.99 -39.61 0.68
CA GLY A 692 -21.84 -39.82 2.11
C GLY A 692 -21.94 -38.56 2.93
N LEU A 693 -21.59 -37.40 2.37
CA LEU A 693 -21.62 -36.12 3.03
C LEU A 693 -21.58 -34.98 2.01
N VAL A 694 -22.38 -33.94 2.24
CA VAL A 694 -22.33 -32.70 1.46
C VAL A 694 -22.14 -31.52 2.41
N VAL A 695 -21.09 -30.74 2.15
CA VAL A 695 -20.79 -29.48 2.88
C VAL A 695 -20.89 -28.33 1.88
N SER A 696 -21.81 -27.41 2.12
CA SER A 696 -21.97 -26.19 1.32
C SER A 696 -21.54 -24.96 2.13
N LEU A 697 -20.62 -24.17 1.57
CA LEU A 697 -20.08 -22.96 2.17
C LEU A 697 -20.56 -21.72 1.40
N GLY A 698 -21.07 -20.73 2.12
CA GLY A 698 -21.59 -19.48 1.57
C GLY A 698 -20.70 -18.28 1.84
N THR A 699 -20.74 -17.31 0.93
CA THR A 699 -20.02 -16.03 1.01
C THR A 699 -20.74 -14.99 1.88
N GLY A 700 -21.36 -15.43 2.97
CA GLY A 700 -22.08 -14.59 3.93
C GLY A 700 -23.54 -14.32 3.56
N VAL A 701 -24.33 -13.92 4.56
CA VAL A 701 -25.75 -13.53 4.42
C VAL A 701 -25.88 -12.05 4.80
N PRO A 702 -26.19 -11.15 3.85
CA PRO A 702 -26.40 -9.74 4.16
C PRO A 702 -27.66 -9.55 5.02
N PRO A 703 -27.71 -8.48 5.83
CA PRO A 703 -28.90 -8.20 6.64
C PRO A 703 -30.09 -7.85 5.73
N PRO A 704 -31.33 -8.16 6.16
CA PRO A 704 -32.52 -7.74 5.41
C PRO A 704 -32.56 -6.21 5.28
N MET A 705 -32.68 -5.71 4.05
CA MET A 705 -32.83 -4.28 3.77
C MET A 705 -34.25 -3.97 3.31
N HIS A 706 -34.78 -2.84 3.75
CA HIS A 706 -36.10 -2.38 3.31
C HIS A 706 -36.01 -1.82 1.88
N VAL A 707 -36.71 -2.45 0.93
CA VAL A 707 -36.86 -1.95 -0.43
C VAL A 707 -38.15 -1.12 -0.50
N GLN A 708 -38.07 0.12 -1.01
CA GLN A 708 -39.27 0.93 -1.22
C GLN A 708 -40.19 0.25 -2.25
N SER A 709 -41.49 0.18 -1.96
CA SER A 709 -42.49 -0.36 -2.90
C SER A 709 -42.54 0.48 -4.16
N PHE A 710 -42.33 -0.12 -5.32
CA PHE A 710 -42.40 0.55 -6.62
C PHE A 710 -43.60 0.05 -7.43
N ASP A 711 -44.31 0.98 -8.06
CA ASP A 711 -45.45 0.68 -8.93
C ASP A 711 -45.02 0.89 -10.39
N VAL A 712 -44.87 -0.21 -11.15
CA VAL A 712 -44.36 -0.18 -12.54
C VAL A 712 -45.52 -0.08 -13.52
N PHE A 713 -46.35 0.96 -13.42
CA PHE A 713 -47.40 1.23 -14.39
C PHE A 713 -47.11 2.50 -15.21
N LYS A 714 -47.74 2.54 -16.40
CA LYS A 714 -47.53 3.49 -17.50
C LYS A 714 -47.55 4.95 -16.99
N PRO A 715 -46.51 5.76 -17.25
CA PRO A 715 -46.41 7.11 -16.70
C PRO A 715 -47.45 8.04 -17.34
N GLU A 716 -48.19 8.79 -16.51
CA GLU A 716 -49.13 9.83 -16.96
C GLU A 716 -48.48 11.23 -16.96
N SER A 717 -47.32 11.40 -16.31
CA SER A 717 -46.55 12.65 -16.26
C SER A 717 -45.02 12.47 -16.38
N ILE A 718 -44.28 13.58 -16.57
CA ILE A 718 -42.80 13.60 -16.64
C ILE A 718 -42.16 13.17 -15.31
N TRP A 719 -42.80 13.47 -14.16
CA TRP A 719 -42.35 13.00 -12.85
C TRP A 719 -42.57 11.49 -12.68
N ASP A 720 -43.62 10.92 -13.27
CA ASP A 720 -43.85 9.48 -13.26
C ASP A 720 -42.80 8.72 -14.06
N ALA A 721 -42.23 9.32 -15.11
CA ALA A 721 -41.13 8.72 -15.87
C ALA A 721 -39.88 8.49 -15.00
N THR A 722 -39.57 9.38 -14.06
CA THR A 722 -38.46 9.19 -13.11
C THR A 722 -38.74 8.08 -12.10
N ASN A 723 -39.98 7.95 -11.61
CA ASN A 723 -40.39 6.87 -10.72
C ASN A 723 -40.39 5.51 -11.43
N VAL A 724 -40.84 5.46 -12.69
CA VAL A 724 -40.79 4.25 -13.52
C VAL A 724 -39.35 3.82 -13.80
N LEU A 725 -38.44 4.76 -14.06
CA LEU A 725 -37.02 4.44 -14.26
C LEU A 725 -36.37 3.88 -12.98
N MET A 726 -36.66 4.50 -11.83
CA MET A 726 -36.19 3.98 -10.53
C MET A 726 -36.80 2.60 -10.21
N GLY A 727 -38.10 2.41 -10.48
CA GLY A 727 -38.78 1.12 -10.32
C GLY A 727 -38.24 0.03 -11.24
N ALA A 728 -37.95 0.35 -12.50
CA ALA A 728 -37.34 -0.58 -13.45
C ALA A 728 -35.92 -0.98 -13.03
N ARG A 729 -35.13 -0.04 -12.47
CA ARG A 729 -33.81 -0.34 -11.92
C ARG A 729 -33.91 -1.25 -10.69
N ALA A 730 -34.78 -0.94 -9.73
CA ALA A 730 -34.98 -1.75 -8.53
C ALA A 730 -35.49 -3.17 -8.88
N LEU A 731 -36.39 -3.30 -9.86
CA LEU A 731 -36.83 -4.59 -10.37
C LEU A 731 -35.68 -5.36 -11.06
N GLY A 732 -34.85 -4.67 -11.83
CA GLY A 732 -33.66 -5.24 -12.45
C GLY A 732 -32.66 -5.77 -11.43
N GLU A 733 -32.38 -5.00 -10.38
CA GLU A 733 -31.52 -5.40 -9.25
C GLU A 733 -32.11 -6.63 -8.53
N LEU A 734 -33.43 -6.63 -8.25
CA LEU A 734 -34.11 -7.77 -7.63
C LEU A 734 -34.05 -9.04 -8.50
N LEU A 735 -34.20 -8.92 -9.83
CA LEU A 735 -34.07 -10.06 -10.74
C LEU A 735 -32.65 -10.62 -10.75
N VAL A 736 -31.63 -9.77 -10.71
CA VAL A 736 -30.22 -10.18 -10.58
C VAL A 736 -29.98 -10.87 -9.23
N ASP A 737 -30.49 -10.32 -8.14
CA ASP A 737 -30.38 -10.91 -6.80
C ASP A 737 -31.03 -12.30 -6.74
N GLN A 738 -32.22 -12.47 -7.34
CA GLN A 738 -32.89 -13.77 -7.39
C GLN A 738 -32.15 -14.76 -8.30
N ALA A 739 -31.67 -14.32 -9.47
CA ALA A 739 -30.93 -15.18 -10.40
C ALA A 739 -29.59 -15.65 -9.81
N THR A 740 -28.94 -14.79 -9.01
CA THR A 740 -27.65 -15.05 -8.37
C THR A 740 -27.77 -15.44 -6.89
N ALA A 741 -28.95 -15.85 -6.44
CA ALA A 741 -29.17 -16.19 -5.04
C ALA A 741 -28.29 -17.40 -4.60
N THR A 742 -27.52 -17.20 -3.54
CA THR A 742 -26.71 -18.24 -2.89
C THR A 742 -27.38 -18.82 -1.64
N HIS A 743 -28.47 -18.21 -1.20
CA HIS A 743 -29.21 -18.58 -0.01
C HIS A 743 -30.73 -18.63 -0.29
N GLY A 744 -31.51 -19.12 0.69
CA GLY A 744 -32.96 -19.28 0.53
C GLY A 744 -33.35 -20.58 -0.19
N PRO A 745 -34.26 -20.56 -1.18
CA PRO A 745 -34.82 -21.78 -1.77
C PRO A 745 -33.80 -22.76 -2.35
N VAL A 746 -32.67 -22.28 -2.87
CA VAL A 746 -31.61 -23.16 -3.42
C VAL A 746 -31.03 -24.08 -2.34
N VAL A 747 -30.83 -23.56 -1.13
CA VAL A 747 -30.32 -24.33 0.02
C VAL A 747 -31.37 -25.30 0.54
N GLU A 748 -32.64 -24.87 0.62
CA GLU A 748 -33.73 -25.75 1.08
C GLU A 748 -33.96 -26.92 0.13
N ARG A 749 -33.90 -26.68 -1.18
CA ARG A 749 -33.94 -27.74 -2.19
C ARG A 749 -32.77 -28.71 -2.00
N ALA A 750 -31.53 -28.21 -1.93
CA ALA A 750 -30.36 -29.05 -1.72
C ALA A 750 -30.47 -29.92 -0.44
N ARG A 751 -30.93 -29.31 0.66
CA ARG A 751 -31.15 -30.01 1.93
C ARG A 751 -32.20 -31.12 1.80
N ALA A 752 -33.36 -30.82 1.21
CA ALA A 752 -34.43 -31.80 1.02
C ALA A 752 -33.98 -32.99 0.17
N TRP A 753 -33.27 -32.73 -0.94
CA TRP A 753 -32.71 -33.78 -1.79
C TRP A 753 -31.67 -34.64 -1.05
N CYS A 754 -30.77 -34.02 -0.28
CA CYS A 754 -29.80 -34.77 0.51
C CYS A 754 -30.48 -35.65 1.58
N GLN A 755 -31.53 -35.14 2.24
CA GLN A 755 -32.34 -35.91 3.19
C GLN A 755 -33.01 -37.11 2.53
N MET A 756 -33.58 -36.95 1.33
CA MET A 756 -34.16 -38.05 0.56
C MET A 756 -33.13 -39.12 0.19
N LEU A 757 -31.87 -38.72 -0.05
CA LEU A 757 -30.75 -39.61 -0.33
C LEU A 757 -30.12 -40.22 0.94
N GLY A 758 -30.59 -39.87 2.14
CA GLY A 758 -29.97 -40.27 3.40
C GLY A 758 -28.55 -39.74 3.58
N THR A 759 -28.24 -38.60 2.97
CA THR A 759 -26.92 -37.95 3.00
C THR A 759 -26.97 -36.73 3.92
N PRO A 760 -26.10 -36.64 4.96
CA PRO A 760 -25.98 -35.44 5.77
C PRO A 760 -25.59 -34.22 4.93
N TYR A 761 -26.29 -33.10 5.18
CA TYR A 761 -26.06 -31.82 4.50
C TYR A 761 -25.77 -30.72 5.52
N TYR A 762 -24.56 -30.17 5.47
CA TYR A 762 -24.14 -29.02 6.29
C TYR A 762 -24.08 -27.77 5.43
N ARG A 763 -24.68 -26.68 5.92
CA ARG A 763 -24.62 -25.36 5.28
C ARG A 763 -24.06 -24.35 6.27
N PHE A 764 -22.89 -23.79 5.95
CA PHE A 764 -22.31 -22.70 6.72
C PHE A 764 -22.28 -21.41 5.89
N SER A 765 -22.84 -20.34 6.44
CA SER A 765 -22.81 -19.01 5.83
C SER A 765 -22.99 -17.98 6.93
N SER A 766 -21.95 -17.18 7.19
CA SER A 766 -21.98 -16.22 8.29
C SER A 766 -22.98 -15.09 8.03
N PRO A 767 -23.88 -14.77 8.97
CA PRO A 767 -24.59 -13.49 8.93
C PRO A 767 -23.57 -12.33 8.94
N MET A 768 -23.90 -11.23 8.26
CA MET A 768 -23.08 -10.02 8.20
C MET A 768 -23.81 -8.84 8.82
N SER A 769 -23.10 -7.93 9.50
CA SER A 769 -23.69 -6.72 10.07
C SER A 769 -24.08 -5.66 9.02
N SER A 770 -23.49 -5.73 7.83
CA SER A 770 -23.73 -4.81 6.72
C SER A 770 -23.64 -5.55 5.38
N ASP A 771 -24.21 -4.96 4.33
CA ASP A 771 -24.06 -5.48 2.97
C ASP A 771 -22.71 -5.01 2.39
N VAL A 772 -21.74 -5.94 2.29
CA VAL A 772 -20.36 -5.66 1.86
C VAL A 772 -20.25 -5.76 0.34
N GLY A 773 -19.74 -4.77 -0.39
CA GLY A 773 -19.64 -4.86 -1.86
C GLY A 773 -18.93 -6.13 -2.37
N LEU A 774 -19.28 -6.61 -3.57
CA LEU A 774 -18.60 -7.77 -4.19
C LEU A 774 -17.16 -7.46 -4.63
N ASP A 775 -16.81 -6.19 -4.71
CA ASP A 775 -15.52 -5.60 -5.06
C ASP A 775 -15.01 -4.66 -3.96
N GLU A 776 -15.44 -4.87 -2.72
CA GLU A 776 -14.96 -4.08 -1.57
C GLU A 776 -13.43 -4.18 -1.42
N THR A 777 -12.79 -3.01 -1.24
CA THR A 777 -11.33 -2.89 -1.10
C THR A 777 -10.91 -2.38 0.28
N ASP A 778 -11.81 -1.81 1.08
CA ASP A 778 -11.50 -1.29 2.42
C ASP A 778 -11.21 -2.45 3.40
N ASP A 779 -9.95 -2.51 3.84
CA ASP A 779 -9.47 -3.51 4.77
C ASP A 779 -10.23 -3.52 6.09
N ARG A 780 -10.74 -2.38 6.58
CA ARG A 780 -11.51 -2.30 7.83
C ARG A 780 -12.82 -3.07 7.70
N ILE A 781 -13.52 -2.89 6.57
CA ILE A 781 -14.80 -3.54 6.29
C ILE A 781 -14.57 -5.05 6.13
N LEU A 782 -13.57 -5.44 5.33
CA LEU A 782 -13.23 -6.84 5.11
C LEU A 782 -12.78 -7.55 6.39
N VAL A 783 -11.93 -6.93 7.20
CA VAL A 783 -11.48 -7.48 8.49
C VAL A 783 -12.64 -7.63 9.46
N LYS A 784 -13.55 -6.64 9.52
CA LYS A 784 -14.76 -6.75 10.36
C LYS A 784 -15.63 -7.92 9.92
N MET A 785 -15.88 -8.07 8.62
CA MET A 785 -16.63 -9.20 8.05
C MET A 785 -15.99 -10.56 8.40
N LEU A 786 -14.66 -10.65 8.32
CA LEU A 786 -13.95 -11.88 8.68
C LEU A 786 -13.97 -12.14 10.18
N TRP A 787 -13.90 -11.10 11.01
CA TRP A 787 -14.02 -11.23 12.46
C TRP A 787 -15.42 -11.69 12.86
N GLU A 788 -16.48 -11.15 12.24
CA GLU A 788 -17.86 -11.65 12.42
C GLU A 788 -17.99 -13.12 12.01
N THR A 789 -17.36 -13.52 10.90
CA THR A 789 -17.28 -14.93 10.48
C THR A 789 -16.57 -15.78 11.52
N ARG A 790 -15.50 -15.27 12.15
CA ARG A 790 -14.81 -15.98 13.22
C ARG A 790 -15.70 -16.15 14.46
N VAL A 791 -16.45 -15.12 14.81
CA VAL A 791 -17.45 -15.19 15.90
C VAL A 791 -18.54 -16.21 15.57
N TYR A 792 -19.02 -16.25 14.32
CA TYR A 792 -19.99 -17.24 13.84
C TYR A 792 -19.48 -18.69 13.98
N VAL A 793 -18.22 -18.96 13.61
CA VAL A 793 -17.61 -20.28 13.80
C VAL A 793 -17.64 -20.71 15.27
N ILE A 794 -17.37 -19.78 16.18
CA ILE A 794 -17.32 -20.04 17.63
C ILE A 794 -18.71 -20.30 18.20
N GLN A 795 -19.74 -19.59 17.73
CA GLN A 795 -21.12 -19.87 18.11
C GLN A 795 -21.58 -21.26 17.68
N ASN A 796 -21.17 -21.67 16.47
CA ASN A 796 -21.53 -22.96 15.87
C ASN A 796 -20.48 -24.04 16.15
N TYR A 797 -19.65 -23.86 17.19
CA TYR A 797 -18.54 -24.75 17.54
C TYR A 797 -18.95 -26.23 17.59
N LYS A 798 -20.13 -26.54 18.12
CA LYS A 798 -20.63 -27.92 18.24
C LYS A 798 -20.82 -28.57 16.86
N GLU A 799 -21.41 -27.86 15.91
CA GLU A 799 -21.62 -28.35 14.55
C GLU A 799 -20.29 -28.55 13.81
N PHE A 800 -19.34 -27.63 13.97
CA PHE A 800 -17.99 -27.79 13.41
C PHE A 800 -17.25 -29.00 13.99
N VAL A 801 -17.37 -29.26 15.30
CA VAL A 801 -16.79 -30.47 15.92
C VAL A 801 -17.47 -31.73 15.41
N GLU A 802 -18.79 -31.74 15.27
CA GLU A 802 -19.54 -32.88 14.74
C GLU A 802 -19.14 -33.19 13.30
N LEU A 803 -19.10 -32.18 12.44
CA LEU A 803 -18.64 -32.31 11.07
C LEU A 803 -17.18 -32.77 10.99
N GLY A 804 -16.30 -32.18 11.82
CA GLY A 804 -14.89 -32.54 11.85
C GLY A 804 -14.68 -34.01 12.23
N LYS A 805 -15.47 -34.52 13.18
CA LYS A 805 -15.54 -35.96 13.47
C LYS A 805 -16.03 -36.72 12.26
N LEU A 806 -17.19 -36.39 11.69
CA LEU A 806 -17.74 -37.11 10.53
C LEU A 806 -16.76 -37.21 9.34
N LEU A 807 -15.97 -36.16 9.10
CA LEU A 807 -14.96 -36.12 8.04
C LEU A 807 -13.72 -37.00 8.31
N THR A 808 -13.40 -37.27 9.58
CA THR A 808 -12.12 -37.88 9.98
C THR A 808 -12.26 -39.19 10.75
N SER A 809 -13.35 -39.42 11.48
CA SER A 809 -13.69 -40.62 12.23
C SER A 809 -14.34 -41.64 11.31
#